data_AF-A0A3P9PE12-F1
#
_entry.id   AF-A0A3P9PE12-F1
#
_cell.length_a   1.000
_cell.length_b   1.000
_cell.length_c   1.000
_cell.angle_alpha   90.00
_cell.angle_beta   90.00
_cell.angle_gamma   90.00
#
_symmetry.space_group_name_H-M   'P 1'
#
loop_
_entity.id
_entity.type
_entity.pdbx_description
1 polymer ?
#
loop_
_entity_poly.entity_id
_entity_poly.type
_entity_poly.pdbx_seq_one_letter_code
_entity_poly.pdbx_strand_id
1 'polypeptide(L)'
;MATLLSAQCAVCLRKPGTRLHLRRAAARISARCYSSRTASTADYLHESVVPSMHYQKSLPRLPVPKLEDTIRRYLAAQKPLLDDGQFATTEKIAQDFQNGVGRQLHEELVAQDKANKHTSYISGPWFDMYLSARDSVVLNFNPFMSFNPDPKTEYNEQLVRSTNMVCSAVRFMKTLRAGLLEPEVFHLNPAKSDTDSFKNFIRWVPSSLSWYGAYMVNAYPLDMSQYFRLFNSTRIPKRGRDELLTDDKGRHLLIMRKGNMYVFDVVDRDGNLVKPAEIHSHLKYILSDSTPAPSLPLGILTSENRDVWAGLREKLKVTGNAEALGLVDSALFCLCLDEESMRDHIHISHNMLHGDGCNRWYDKSFSIIIAKDGQTAINFEHSWGDGVAVLRFQNEVFKDTTEKPVVHPGSAPAAVDSASAVRRLQFHLDGELESGIKKAKENFDLAVSKLTIAAIEFKKGGKEQLKKSKLSPDAIAQLSFQMAFLRQYGQTAATYESCSTAAFKHGRTETIRPATVHTKRCSHAFVREPSKHSVEELQAMLNECSKYQGQLTKEAAMGQGFDRHLFALRYLANSKGRSLPSLYTDPAYGAINHNILSTSTLTSPAVSLGGFAPVVPDGFGVGYGVHDNWIGCNVSAYPARNVHEFLQCVHKSLEDIFSVVEGKPLS
;
A
#
# COMPACT_ATOMS: atom_id res chain seq x y z
N MET A 1 -39.35 -36.59 50.47
CA MET A 1 -40.07 -37.88 50.51
C MET A 1 -39.91 -38.51 49.13
N ALA A 2 -39.31 -39.66 48.88
CA ALA A 2 -38.58 -40.66 49.66
C ALA A 2 -37.62 -41.33 48.62
N THR A 3 -36.29 -41.36 48.77
CA THR A 3 -35.47 -42.39 49.49
C THR A 3 -35.84 -43.83 49.08
N LEU A 4 -34.95 -44.75 48.66
CA LEU A 4 -33.50 -45.00 48.86
C LEU A 4 -33.00 -45.85 47.64
N LEU A 5 -31.73 -45.83 47.17
CA LEU A 5 -30.47 -46.28 47.82
C LEU A 5 -30.58 -47.77 48.28
N SER A 6 -29.59 -48.65 48.22
CA SER A 6 -28.18 -48.60 47.85
C SER A 6 -27.60 -50.01 47.93
N ALA A 7 -26.59 -50.27 47.09
CA ALA A 7 -25.29 -50.89 47.39
C ALA A 7 -25.19 -52.27 48.08
N GLN A 8 -24.37 -53.14 47.47
CA GLN A 8 -23.07 -53.47 48.03
C GLN A 8 -22.07 -53.82 46.92
N CYS A 9 -20.81 -53.44 47.14
CA CYS A 9 -19.73 -53.29 46.17
C CYS A 9 -18.45 -53.96 46.72
N ALA A 10 -17.45 -54.06 45.84
CA ALA A 10 -16.06 -54.53 46.01
C ALA A 10 -15.86 -56.03 45.67
N VAL A 11 -14.89 -56.43 44.82
CA VAL A 11 -13.54 -55.87 44.65
C VAL A 11 -13.09 -55.82 43.18
N CYS A 12 -12.34 -54.76 42.89
CA CYS A 12 -11.66 -54.33 41.67
C CYS A 12 -10.76 -55.36 40.95
N LEU A 13 -10.76 -55.28 39.61
CA LEU A 13 -9.57 -55.32 38.75
C LEU A 13 -9.87 -54.51 37.47
N ARG A 14 -9.25 -53.34 37.29
CA ARG A 14 -9.42 -52.42 36.14
C ARG A 14 -8.39 -52.69 35.03
N LYS A 15 -8.83 -52.70 33.76
CA LYS A 15 -8.03 -52.39 32.56
C LYS A 15 -8.88 -51.60 31.53
N PRO A 16 -8.24 -50.86 30.61
CA PRO A 16 -8.57 -49.44 30.37
C PRO A 16 -9.33 -49.14 29.06
N GLY A 17 -9.95 -47.96 29.05
CA GLY A 17 -10.76 -47.42 27.95
C GLY A 17 -9.98 -46.97 26.71
N THR A 18 -10.71 -47.04 25.60
CA THR A 18 -10.34 -46.72 24.23
C THR A 18 -10.21 -45.20 24.03
N ARG A 19 -9.03 -44.75 23.57
CA ARG A 19 -8.72 -43.34 23.26
C ARG A 19 -9.25 -42.97 21.87
N LEU A 20 -10.05 -41.91 21.80
CA LEU A 20 -10.32 -41.15 20.58
C LEU A 20 -9.04 -40.39 20.16
N HIS A 21 -8.48 -40.72 19.00
CA HIS A 21 -7.33 -40.01 18.44
C HIS A 21 -7.76 -38.69 17.77
N LEU A 22 -7.76 -37.59 18.52
CA LEU A 22 -7.63 -36.25 17.92
C LEU A 22 -6.19 -36.06 17.45
N ARG A 23 -5.94 -36.21 16.14
CA ARG A 23 -4.71 -35.74 15.50
C ARG A 23 -4.72 -34.21 15.47
N ARG A 24 -4.14 -33.58 16.50
CA ARG A 24 -3.62 -32.22 16.40
C ARG A 24 -2.45 -32.22 15.42
N ALA A 25 -2.68 -31.75 14.20
CA ALA A 25 -1.60 -31.35 13.31
C ALA A 25 -0.98 -30.05 13.87
N ALA A 26 -0.08 -30.19 14.84
CA ALA A 26 0.85 -29.13 15.17
C ALA A 26 1.89 -29.08 14.04
N ALA A 27 1.64 -28.24 13.04
CA ALA A 27 2.67 -27.87 12.08
C ALA A 27 3.79 -27.17 12.85
N ARG A 28 4.83 -27.92 13.23
CA ARG A 28 6.13 -27.33 13.53
C ARG A 28 6.60 -26.67 12.24
N ILE A 29 6.48 -25.34 12.17
CA ILE A 29 7.19 -24.54 11.18
C ILE A 29 8.67 -24.81 11.44
N SER A 30 9.26 -25.69 10.63
CA SER A 30 10.71 -25.79 10.50
C SER A 30 11.17 -24.50 9.82
N ALA A 31 11.27 -23.41 10.58
CA ALA A 31 11.89 -22.19 10.10
C ALA A 31 13.35 -22.54 9.73
N ARG A 32 13.69 -22.47 8.44
CA ARG A 32 15.08 -22.59 8.01
C ARG A 32 15.85 -21.41 8.59
N CYS A 33 16.99 -21.72 9.19
CA CYS A 33 17.88 -20.72 9.77
C CYS A 33 18.52 -19.93 8.61
N TYR A 34 18.01 -18.74 8.31
CA TYR A 34 18.68 -17.80 7.40
C TYR A 34 19.95 -17.19 8.03
N SER A 35 20.19 -17.46 9.32
CA SER A 35 21.50 -17.33 9.95
C SER A 35 22.33 -18.55 9.54
N SER A 36 23.20 -18.40 8.54
CA SER A 36 24.25 -19.38 8.28
C SER A 36 25.37 -19.18 9.31
N ARG A 37 26.05 -20.26 9.73
CA ARG A 37 27.20 -20.21 10.66
C ARG A 37 28.40 -19.43 10.08
N THR A 38 28.33 -19.03 8.80
CA THR A 38 29.37 -18.38 8.01
C THR A 38 28.86 -17.14 7.25
N ALA A 39 27.64 -16.66 7.52
CA ALA A 39 27.08 -15.51 6.82
C ALA A 39 27.94 -14.29 7.17
N SER A 40 28.64 -13.76 6.17
CA SER A 40 29.40 -12.54 6.37
C SER A 40 28.44 -11.40 6.72
N THR A 41 28.86 -10.47 7.56
CA THR A 41 28.10 -9.24 7.86
C THR A 41 27.73 -8.46 6.58
N ALA A 42 28.42 -8.74 5.47
CA ALA A 42 28.15 -8.19 4.14
C ALA A 42 26.90 -8.76 3.43
N ASP A 43 26.12 -9.66 4.04
CA ASP A 43 24.89 -10.21 3.45
C ASP A 43 23.60 -9.53 3.95
N TYR A 44 23.73 -8.64 4.94
CA TYR A 44 22.63 -7.89 5.55
C TYR A 44 22.78 -6.38 5.26
N LEU A 45 21.67 -5.66 5.21
CA LEU A 45 21.68 -4.19 5.09
C LEU A 45 22.31 -3.54 6.33
N HIS A 46 21.87 -4.04 7.49
CA HIS A 46 22.29 -3.65 8.83
C HIS A 46 21.89 -4.74 9.84
N GLU A 47 22.36 -4.59 11.08
CA GLU A 47 22.16 -5.55 12.16
C GLU A 47 21.56 -4.86 13.39
N SER A 48 20.23 -4.89 13.51
CA SER A 48 19.57 -4.34 14.69
C SER A 48 19.87 -5.16 15.94
N VAL A 49 20.20 -4.47 17.03
CA VAL A 49 20.28 -5.08 18.37
C VAL A 49 18.91 -5.37 18.97
N VAL A 50 17.84 -4.78 18.41
CA VAL A 50 16.45 -5.03 18.82
C VAL A 50 15.80 -5.93 17.76
N PRO A 51 15.31 -7.12 18.11
CA PRO A 51 14.69 -8.01 17.12
C PRO A 51 13.56 -7.32 16.36
N SER A 52 13.47 -7.50 15.04
CA SER A 52 12.47 -6.79 14.19
C SER A 52 11.05 -6.87 14.75
N MET A 53 10.66 -8.05 15.25
CA MET A 53 9.31 -8.32 15.76
C MET A 53 9.16 -8.08 17.27
N HIS A 54 10.10 -7.39 17.91
CA HIS A 54 10.18 -7.24 19.37
C HIS A 54 8.90 -6.66 20.00
N TYR A 55 8.31 -5.64 19.36
CA TYR A 55 7.13 -4.94 19.87
C TYR A 55 5.79 -5.61 19.56
N GLN A 56 5.76 -6.58 18.64
CA GLN A 56 4.53 -7.09 18.02
C GLN A 56 3.56 -7.78 18.99
N LYS A 57 4.05 -8.28 20.13
CA LYS A 57 3.23 -8.93 21.17
C LYS A 57 2.54 -7.93 22.11
N SER A 58 3.08 -6.72 22.23
CA SER A 58 2.60 -5.68 23.15
C SER A 58 1.94 -4.49 22.45
N LEU A 59 1.77 -4.53 21.12
CA LEU A 59 1.06 -3.49 20.39
C LEU A 59 -0.36 -3.30 20.95
N PRO A 60 -0.83 -2.04 21.11
CA PRO A 60 -2.17 -1.76 21.59
C PRO A 60 -3.20 -2.27 20.58
N ARG A 61 -4.36 -2.68 21.05
CA ARG A 61 -5.47 -3.10 20.18
C ARG A 61 -6.07 -1.88 19.49
N LEU A 62 -6.42 -2.02 18.21
CA LEU A 62 -7.12 -0.95 17.48
C LEU A 62 -8.48 -0.72 18.14
N PRO A 63 -8.80 0.50 18.61
CA PRO A 63 -10.07 0.77 19.25
C PRO A 63 -11.23 0.72 18.25
N VAL A 64 -12.39 0.24 18.70
CA VAL A 64 -13.67 0.48 18.02
C VAL A 64 -14.21 1.82 18.54
N PRO A 65 -14.44 2.84 17.69
CA PRO A 65 -15.01 4.11 18.13
C PRO A 65 -16.39 3.95 18.76
N LYS A 66 -16.79 4.89 19.62
CA LYS A 66 -18.19 4.97 20.06
C LYS A 66 -19.10 5.24 18.86
N LEU A 67 -20.26 4.58 18.81
CA LEU A 67 -21.21 4.77 17.71
C LEU A 67 -21.65 6.24 17.58
N GLU A 68 -21.91 6.92 18.70
CA GLU A 68 -22.27 8.34 18.74
C GLU A 68 -21.22 9.24 18.09
N ASP A 69 -19.93 9.00 18.38
CA ASP A 69 -18.82 9.75 17.80
C ASP A 69 -18.68 9.47 16.29
N THR A 70 -18.87 8.22 15.88
CA THR A 70 -18.87 7.83 14.47
C THR A 70 -19.97 8.54 13.69
N ILE A 71 -21.20 8.58 14.22
CA ILE A 71 -22.33 9.25 13.58
C ILE A 71 -22.13 10.76 13.54
N ARG A 72 -21.67 11.37 14.63
CA ARG A 72 -21.33 12.80 14.67
C ARG A 72 -20.25 13.16 13.63
N ARG A 73 -19.20 12.36 13.50
CA ARG A 73 -18.11 12.56 12.52
C ARG A 73 -18.58 12.35 11.09
N TYR A 74 -19.40 11.33 10.84
CA TYR A 74 -20.03 11.09 9.55
C TYR A 74 -20.87 12.30 9.11
N LEU A 75 -21.75 12.81 9.97
CA LEU A 75 -22.55 14.00 9.66
C LEU A 75 -21.69 15.25 9.48
N ALA A 76 -20.63 15.43 10.27
CA ALA A 76 -19.70 16.55 10.06
C ALA A 76 -19.02 16.50 8.68
N ALA A 77 -18.68 15.32 8.18
CA ALA A 77 -18.11 15.11 6.85
C ALA A 77 -19.14 15.23 5.71
N GLN A 78 -20.43 14.97 5.99
CA GLN A 78 -21.52 15.17 5.03
C GLN A 78 -21.91 16.65 4.86
N LYS A 79 -21.78 17.45 5.93
CA LYS A 79 -22.21 18.86 5.95
C LYS A 79 -21.67 19.75 4.82
N PRO A 80 -20.41 19.63 4.35
CA PRO A 80 -19.95 20.39 3.18
C PRO A 80 -20.44 19.84 1.84
N LEU A 81 -20.94 18.60 1.78
CA LEU A 81 -21.29 17.89 0.54
C LEU A 81 -22.78 17.98 0.18
N LEU A 82 -23.64 18.10 1.19
CA LEU A 82 -25.09 18.07 1.02
C LEU A 82 -25.71 19.47 1.10
N ASP A 83 -26.86 19.66 0.46
CA ASP A 83 -27.76 20.77 0.77
C ASP A 83 -28.51 20.54 2.10
N ASP A 84 -29.20 21.56 2.60
CA ASP A 84 -29.88 21.51 3.91
C ASP A 84 -30.97 20.42 3.98
N GLY A 85 -31.69 20.17 2.88
CA GLY A 85 -32.77 19.17 2.83
C GLY A 85 -32.24 17.75 2.79
N GLN A 86 -31.20 17.52 1.98
CA GLN A 86 -30.45 16.26 1.95
C GLN A 86 -29.79 15.97 3.30
N PHE A 87 -29.18 16.98 3.93
CA PHE A 87 -28.55 16.86 5.23
C PHE A 87 -29.55 16.50 6.32
N ALA A 88 -30.70 17.18 6.39
CA ALA A 88 -31.75 16.87 7.37
C ALA A 88 -32.28 15.43 7.23
N THR A 89 -32.42 14.94 5.98
CA THR A 89 -32.80 13.56 5.71
C THR A 89 -31.73 12.58 6.20
N THR A 90 -30.47 12.82 5.85
CA THR A 90 -29.31 12.01 6.26
C THR A 90 -29.16 11.99 7.78
N GLU A 91 -29.33 13.14 8.44
CA GLU A 91 -29.25 13.29 9.88
C GLU A 91 -30.31 12.43 10.59
N LYS A 92 -31.56 12.47 10.12
CA LYS A 92 -32.62 11.62 10.64
C LYS A 92 -32.29 10.14 10.47
N ILE A 93 -31.86 9.71 9.27
CA ILE A 93 -31.48 8.32 9.00
C ILE A 93 -30.33 7.88 9.90
N ALA A 94 -29.32 8.72 10.10
CA ALA A 94 -28.16 8.42 10.93
C ALA A 94 -28.53 8.32 12.42
N GLN A 95 -29.43 9.18 12.90
CA GLN A 95 -29.98 9.11 14.27
C GLN A 95 -30.83 7.84 14.47
N ASP A 96 -31.69 7.50 13.50
CA ASP A 96 -32.49 6.27 13.53
C ASP A 96 -31.58 5.02 13.53
N PHE A 97 -30.50 5.04 12.75
CA PHE A 97 -29.49 3.98 12.76
C PHE A 97 -28.80 3.89 14.13
N GLN A 98 -28.35 5.02 14.69
CA GLN A 98 -27.71 5.08 16.00
C GLN A 98 -28.61 4.52 17.11
N ASN A 99 -29.89 4.85 17.09
CA ASN A 99 -30.85 4.47 18.11
C ASN A 99 -31.53 3.11 17.85
N GLY A 100 -31.32 2.53 16.67
CA GLY A 100 -31.92 1.26 16.23
C GLY A 100 -30.88 0.18 15.89
N VAL A 101 -30.92 -0.30 14.65
CA VAL A 101 -30.11 -1.45 14.19
C VAL A 101 -28.59 -1.21 14.29
N GLY A 102 -28.13 0.04 14.18
CA GLY A 102 -26.72 0.38 14.31
C GLY A 102 -26.16 0.10 15.70
N ARG A 103 -26.96 0.35 16.76
CA ARG A 103 -26.59 0.00 18.13
C ARG A 103 -26.38 -1.51 18.30
N GLN A 104 -27.30 -2.31 17.77
CA GLN A 104 -27.21 -3.78 17.84
C GLN A 104 -25.97 -4.29 17.11
N LEU A 105 -25.74 -3.80 15.88
CA LEU A 105 -24.54 -4.14 15.11
C LEU A 105 -23.25 -3.72 15.83
N HIS A 106 -23.25 -2.56 16.49
CA HIS A 106 -22.09 -2.08 17.24
C HIS A 106 -21.80 -2.93 18.47
N GLU A 107 -22.83 -3.27 19.27
CA GLU A 107 -22.68 -4.17 20.42
C GLU A 107 -22.12 -5.54 19.99
N GLU A 108 -22.60 -6.07 18.87
CA GLU A 108 -22.09 -7.31 18.28
C GLU A 108 -20.64 -7.18 17.77
N LEU A 109 -20.29 -6.08 17.09
CA LEU A 109 -18.93 -5.83 16.61
C LEU A 109 -17.95 -5.73 17.79
N VAL A 110 -18.32 -5.02 18.86
CA VAL A 110 -17.52 -4.91 20.08
C VAL A 110 -17.38 -6.28 20.78
N ALA A 111 -18.42 -7.10 20.79
CA ALA A 111 -18.34 -8.47 21.31
C ALA A 111 -17.38 -9.33 20.46
N GLN A 112 -17.45 -9.24 19.13
CA GLN A 112 -16.55 -9.94 18.22
C GLN A 112 -15.09 -9.48 18.39
N ASP A 113 -14.85 -8.18 18.53
CA ASP A 113 -13.53 -7.61 18.80
C ASP A 113 -12.97 -8.12 20.14
N LYS A 114 -13.78 -8.13 21.21
CA LYS A 114 -13.40 -8.69 22.53
C LYS A 114 -13.08 -10.18 22.48
N ALA A 115 -13.73 -10.94 21.59
CA ALA A 115 -13.43 -12.36 21.37
C ALA A 115 -12.15 -12.58 20.54
N ASN A 116 -11.74 -11.62 19.72
CA ASN A 116 -10.63 -11.73 18.77
C ASN A 116 -9.47 -10.77 19.07
N LYS A 117 -9.06 -10.68 20.34
CA LYS A 117 -8.04 -9.71 20.82
C LYS A 117 -6.66 -9.78 20.17
N HIS A 118 -6.36 -10.86 19.46
CA HIS A 118 -5.09 -11.08 18.77
C HIS A 118 -4.99 -10.34 17.42
N THR A 119 -6.10 -9.75 16.95
CA THR A 119 -6.19 -8.97 15.72
C THR A 119 -7.03 -7.70 15.94
N SER A 120 -7.36 -6.98 14.86
CA SER A 120 -8.21 -5.81 14.86
C SER A 120 -9.54 -6.15 14.19
N TYR A 121 -10.59 -5.40 14.54
CA TYR A 121 -11.93 -5.58 13.96
C TYR A 121 -11.98 -5.35 12.44
N ILE A 122 -10.98 -4.64 11.88
CA ILE A 122 -11.00 -4.18 10.49
C ILE A 122 -10.11 -5.00 9.54
N SER A 123 -9.05 -5.66 10.04
CA SER A 123 -8.06 -6.31 9.18
C SER A 123 -8.67 -7.37 8.25
N GLY A 124 -9.47 -8.28 8.80
CA GLY A 124 -10.17 -9.32 8.03
C GLY A 124 -11.13 -8.74 6.98
N PRO A 125 -12.13 -7.92 7.38
CA PRO A 125 -13.06 -7.29 6.45
C PRO A 125 -12.37 -6.48 5.34
N TRP A 126 -11.27 -5.79 5.65
CA TRP A 126 -10.54 -4.99 4.67
C TRP A 126 -9.78 -5.85 3.65
N PHE A 127 -9.16 -6.96 4.09
CA PHE A 127 -8.61 -7.95 3.15
C PHE A 127 -9.71 -8.56 2.26
N ASP A 128 -10.84 -8.91 2.85
CA ASP A 128 -11.94 -9.55 2.13
C ASP A 128 -12.52 -8.64 1.03
N MET A 129 -12.58 -7.33 1.26
CA MET A 129 -13.00 -6.34 0.26
C MET A 129 -12.11 -6.39 -0.99
N TYR A 130 -10.78 -6.27 -0.84
CA TYR A 130 -9.86 -6.25 -1.98
C TYR A 130 -9.73 -7.62 -2.65
N LEU A 131 -9.71 -8.69 -1.86
CA LEU A 131 -9.60 -10.04 -2.39
C LEU A 131 -10.88 -10.51 -3.06
N SER A 132 -12.05 -9.97 -2.71
CA SER A 132 -13.33 -10.27 -3.37
C SER A 132 -13.67 -9.31 -4.50
N ALA A 133 -13.00 -8.16 -4.61
CA ALA A 133 -13.12 -7.29 -5.78
C ALA A 133 -12.76 -8.05 -7.06
N ARG A 134 -13.58 -7.89 -8.11
CA ARG A 134 -13.47 -8.63 -9.38
C ARG A 134 -12.89 -7.80 -10.51
N ASP A 135 -12.78 -6.49 -10.33
CA ASP A 135 -12.15 -5.59 -11.29
C ASP A 135 -10.66 -5.93 -11.48
N SER A 136 -10.10 -5.48 -12.61
CA SER A 136 -8.66 -5.58 -12.85
C SER A 136 -7.88 -4.93 -11.70
N VAL A 137 -6.77 -5.54 -11.31
CA VAL A 137 -5.84 -4.92 -10.34
C VAL A 137 -5.11 -3.72 -10.92
N VAL A 138 -4.97 -3.65 -12.25
CA VAL A 138 -4.32 -2.54 -12.93
C VAL A 138 -5.26 -1.34 -12.95
N LEU A 139 -4.70 -0.16 -12.68
CA LEU A 139 -5.39 1.12 -12.51
C LEU A 139 -6.27 1.19 -11.26
N ASN A 140 -7.19 0.24 -11.06
CA ASN A 140 -8.17 0.32 -9.96
C ASN A 140 -7.54 0.21 -8.57
N PHE A 141 -6.45 -0.56 -8.43
CA PHE A 141 -5.85 -0.84 -7.12
C PHE A 141 -4.34 -0.64 -7.08
N ASN A 142 -3.58 -1.22 -8.01
CA ASN A 142 -2.12 -1.23 -7.96
C ASN A 142 -1.55 0.19 -8.21
N PRO A 143 -0.83 0.77 -7.23
CA PRO A 143 -0.13 2.03 -7.42
C PRO A 143 1.34 1.80 -7.81
N PHE A 144 2.08 2.88 -8.00
CA PHE A 144 3.54 2.83 -8.12
C PHE A 144 4.24 3.91 -7.27
N MET A 145 5.51 3.65 -6.96
CA MET A 145 6.45 4.62 -6.37
C MET A 145 7.78 4.58 -7.12
N SER A 146 8.18 5.70 -7.71
CA SER A 146 9.46 5.86 -8.39
C SER A 146 10.56 6.20 -7.39
N PHE A 147 11.74 5.62 -7.60
CA PHE A 147 12.95 6.00 -6.88
C PHE A 147 13.51 7.32 -7.40
N ASN A 148 14.18 8.08 -6.54
CA ASN A 148 15.15 9.08 -7.00
C ASN A 148 16.28 8.38 -7.80
N PRO A 149 16.90 9.05 -8.78
CA PRO A 149 18.10 8.52 -9.43
C PRO A 149 19.24 8.35 -8.42
N ASP A 150 20.19 7.46 -8.72
CA ASP A 150 21.45 7.46 -7.98
C ASP A 150 22.13 8.83 -8.18
N PRO A 151 22.59 9.51 -7.11
CA PRO A 151 23.29 10.78 -7.23
C PRO A 151 24.52 10.73 -8.15
N LYS A 152 25.14 9.55 -8.31
CA LYS A 152 26.23 9.31 -9.25
C LYS A 152 25.65 8.81 -10.58
N THR A 153 25.65 9.69 -11.59
CA THR A 153 25.00 9.46 -12.89
C THR A 153 25.35 8.10 -13.51
N GLU A 154 26.61 7.70 -13.43
CA GLU A 154 27.14 6.44 -13.98
C GLU A 154 26.53 5.17 -13.35
N TYR A 155 26.02 5.24 -12.11
CA TYR A 155 25.33 4.13 -11.45
C TYR A 155 23.90 3.92 -11.95
N ASN A 156 23.40 4.83 -12.78
CA ASN A 156 22.10 4.72 -13.43
C ASN A 156 22.14 3.89 -14.73
N GLU A 157 23.28 3.32 -15.12
CA GLU A 157 23.32 2.31 -16.19
C GLU A 157 22.40 1.11 -15.83
N GLN A 158 21.49 0.73 -16.72
CA GLN A 158 20.44 -0.27 -16.44
C GLN A 158 20.99 -1.57 -15.84
N LEU A 159 22.10 -2.11 -16.37
CA LEU A 159 22.69 -3.35 -15.86
C LEU A 159 23.29 -3.18 -14.45
N VAL A 160 24.01 -2.08 -14.20
CA VAL A 160 24.60 -1.77 -12.89
C VAL A 160 23.48 -1.56 -11.86
N ARG A 161 22.50 -0.73 -12.21
CA ARG A 161 21.38 -0.39 -11.33
C ARG A 161 20.52 -1.60 -11.02
N SER A 162 20.18 -2.42 -12.02
CA SER A 162 19.42 -3.66 -11.81
C SER A 162 20.15 -4.65 -10.91
N THR A 163 21.46 -4.80 -11.08
CA THR A 163 22.25 -5.69 -10.22
C THR A 163 22.24 -5.21 -8.77
N ASN A 164 22.51 -3.93 -8.53
CA ASN A 164 22.50 -3.35 -7.18
C ASN A 164 21.11 -3.44 -6.54
N MET A 165 20.05 -3.10 -7.27
CA MET A 165 18.67 -3.20 -6.79
C MET A 165 18.30 -4.64 -6.39
N VAL A 166 18.67 -5.64 -7.20
CA VAL A 166 18.43 -7.06 -6.87
C VAL A 166 19.20 -7.46 -5.61
N CYS A 167 20.49 -7.12 -5.53
CA CYS A 167 21.32 -7.47 -4.37
C CYS A 167 20.77 -6.83 -3.08
N SER A 168 20.46 -5.53 -3.10
CA SER A 168 19.90 -4.80 -1.96
C SER A 168 18.51 -5.31 -1.58
N ALA A 169 17.67 -5.70 -2.54
CA ALA A 169 16.37 -6.32 -2.25
C ALA A 169 16.52 -7.68 -1.54
N VAL A 170 17.47 -8.51 -1.97
CA VAL A 170 17.77 -9.80 -1.32
C VAL A 170 18.40 -9.60 0.06
N ARG A 171 19.30 -8.61 0.22
CA ARG A 171 19.85 -8.20 1.52
C ARG A 171 18.73 -7.76 2.47
N PHE A 172 17.77 -6.95 2.00
CA PHE A 172 16.59 -6.58 2.79
C PHE A 172 15.82 -7.82 3.25
N MET A 173 15.52 -8.74 2.34
CA MET A 173 14.80 -9.98 2.66
C MET A 173 15.55 -10.78 3.73
N LYS A 174 16.87 -10.94 3.59
CA LYS A 174 17.72 -11.66 4.56
C LYS A 174 17.72 -10.95 5.91
N THR A 175 17.89 -9.62 5.94
CA THR A 175 17.83 -8.81 7.16
C THR A 175 16.48 -8.94 7.88
N LEU A 176 15.37 -8.90 7.15
CA LEU A 176 14.02 -9.11 7.69
C LEU A 176 13.85 -10.53 8.26
N ARG A 177 14.22 -11.57 7.50
CA ARG A 177 14.06 -12.98 7.90
C ARG A 177 14.97 -13.39 9.06
N ALA A 178 16.14 -12.77 9.18
CA ALA A 178 17.05 -12.96 10.30
C ALA A 178 16.59 -12.22 11.58
N GLY A 179 15.54 -11.39 11.50
CA GLY A 179 15.08 -10.57 12.62
C GLY A 179 16.03 -9.41 12.94
N LEU A 180 16.87 -9.01 11.98
CA LEU A 180 17.91 -7.99 12.10
C LEU A 180 17.46 -6.63 11.53
N LEU A 181 16.32 -6.56 10.85
CA LEU A 181 15.74 -5.29 10.43
C LEU A 181 15.31 -4.51 11.67
N GLU A 182 15.69 -3.23 11.77
CA GLU A 182 15.20 -2.40 12.87
C GLU A 182 13.67 -2.37 12.89
N PRO A 183 13.04 -2.56 14.06
CA PRO A 183 11.59 -2.47 14.18
C PRO A 183 11.05 -1.17 13.59
N GLU A 184 9.90 -1.23 12.95
CA GLU A 184 9.25 -0.02 12.46
C GLU A 184 8.69 0.78 13.64
N VAL A 185 9.15 2.02 13.81
CA VAL A 185 8.78 2.87 14.94
C VAL A 185 8.58 4.30 14.47
N PHE A 186 7.44 4.89 14.81
CA PHE A 186 7.23 6.32 14.65
C PHE A 186 7.73 7.07 15.88
N HIS A 187 8.70 7.97 15.68
CA HIS A 187 9.34 8.72 16.75
C HIS A 187 8.85 10.17 16.76
N LEU A 188 8.19 10.62 17.84
CA LEU A 188 7.87 12.05 18.00
C LEU A 188 9.12 12.89 18.24
N ASN A 189 10.13 12.31 18.88
CA ASN A 189 11.44 12.92 19.07
C ASN A 189 12.55 11.87 18.86
N PRO A 190 13.05 11.71 17.62
CA PRO A 190 14.10 10.74 17.30
C PRO A 190 15.37 10.93 18.15
N ALA A 191 15.76 12.18 18.43
CA ALA A 191 16.97 12.48 19.22
C ALA A 191 16.96 11.90 20.65
N LYS A 192 15.78 11.56 21.19
CA LYS A 192 15.63 10.88 22.49
C LYS A 192 15.34 9.39 22.37
N SER A 193 14.58 8.99 21.37
CA SER A 193 13.97 7.65 21.30
C SER A 193 14.57 6.73 20.23
N ASP A 194 15.28 7.27 19.25
CA ASP A 194 16.03 6.52 18.24
C ASP A 194 17.53 6.64 18.52
N THR A 195 17.98 6.05 19.63
CA THR A 195 19.37 6.09 20.08
C THR A 195 19.87 4.71 20.46
N ASP A 196 21.17 4.47 20.32
CA ASP A 196 21.78 3.20 20.72
C ASP A 196 21.58 2.91 22.21
N SER A 197 21.60 3.94 23.07
CA SER A 197 21.30 3.81 24.49
C SER A 197 19.90 3.25 24.74
N PHE A 198 18.89 3.79 24.05
CA PHE A 198 17.52 3.29 24.16
C PHE A 198 17.40 1.87 23.57
N LYS A 199 17.99 1.62 22.40
CA LYS A 199 17.98 0.29 21.75
C LYS A 199 18.64 -0.78 22.63
N ASN A 200 19.75 -0.45 23.30
CA ASN A 200 20.47 -1.34 24.21
C ASN A 200 19.70 -1.63 25.51
N PHE A 201 18.86 -0.70 25.97
CA PHE A 201 17.95 -0.93 27.09
C PHE A 201 16.74 -1.77 26.65
N ILE A 202 16.04 -1.34 25.59
CA ILE A 202 14.73 -1.89 25.23
C ILE A 202 14.81 -3.36 24.80
N ARG A 203 15.93 -3.80 24.20
CA ARG A 203 16.15 -5.21 23.82
C ARG A 203 15.98 -6.21 24.96
N TRP A 204 16.20 -5.78 26.21
CA TRP A 204 16.05 -6.62 27.40
C TRP A 204 14.65 -6.61 27.99
N VAL A 205 13.81 -5.64 27.61
CA VAL A 205 12.41 -5.61 28.02
C VAL A 205 11.66 -6.75 27.32
N PRO A 206 10.91 -7.61 28.03
CA PRO A 206 10.16 -8.68 27.37
C PRO A 206 9.20 -8.14 26.30
N SER A 207 9.06 -8.85 25.18
CA SER A 207 8.16 -8.44 24.08
C SER A 207 6.71 -8.21 24.50
N SER A 208 6.25 -8.77 25.63
CA SER A 208 4.92 -8.52 26.20
C SER A 208 4.78 -7.15 26.85
N LEU A 209 5.88 -6.45 27.13
CA LEU A 209 5.92 -5.13 27.78
C LEU A 209 6.69 -4.08 26.95
N SER A 210 7.42 -4.49 25.92
CA SER A 210 8.31 -3.64 25.13
C SER A 210 7.64 -2.37 24.56
N TRP A 211 6.38 -2.44 24.12
CA TRP A 211 5.65 -1.26 23.63
C TRP A 211 5.52 -0.16 24.69
N TYR A 212 5.29 -0.51 25.95
CA TYR A 212 5.21 0.47 27.05
C TYR A 212 6.56 1.18 27.26
N GLY A 213 7.68 0.46 27.07
CA GLY A 213 9.02 1.03 27.09
C GLY A 213 9.22 2.09 26.02
N ALA A 214 8.79 1.81 24.78
CA ALA A 214 8.82 2.79 23.69
C ALA A 214 7.86 3.97 23.94
N TYR A 215 6.66 3.69 24.44
CA TYR A 215 5.65 4.71 24.72
C TYR A 215 6.15 5.75 25.75
N MET A 216 6.90 5.32 26.79
CA MET A 216 7.48 6.23 27.79
C MET A 216 8.47 7.26 27.21
N VAL A 217 9.06 6.98 26.04
CA VAL A 217 9.95 7.91 25.33
C VAL A 217 9.28 8.54 24.10
N ASN A 218 7.95 8.50 24.03
CA ASN A 218 7.16 9.05 22.92
C ASN A 218 7.49 8.41 21.56
N ALA A 219 7.81 7.12 21.57
CA ALA A 219 7.98 6.29 20.39
C ALA A 219 6.84 5.29 20.26
N TYR A 220 6.34 5.11 19.04
CA TYR A 220 5.17 4.30 18.73
C TYR A 220 5.56 3.20 17.74
N PRO A 221 5.90 2.00 18.23
CA PRO A 221 6.13 0.85 17.38
C PRO A 221 4.91 0.56 16.50
N LEU A 222 5.17 0.16 15.26
CA LEU A 222 4.14 -0.13 14.26
C LEU A 222 4.01 -1.65 14.04
N ASP A 223 2.85 -2.06 13.52
CA ASP A 223 2.56 -3.42 13.12
C ASP A 223 3.40 -3.81 11.90
N MET A 224 4.05 -4.97 11.99
CA MET A 224 4.88 -5.52 10.93
C MET A 224 4.34 -6.86 10.41
N SER A 225 3.08 -7.21 10.72
CA SER A 225 2.49 -8.50 10.36
C SER A 225 2.36 -8.73 8.86
N GLN A 226 2.42 -7.67 8.05
CA GLN A 226 2.32 -7.72 6.59
C GLN A 226 3.68 -7.89 5.89
N TYR A 227 4.81 -7.61 6.57
CA TYR A 227 6.12 -7.46 5.93
C TYR A 227 6.61 -8.74 5.24
N PHE A 228 6.22 -9.92 5.76
CA PHE A 228 6.63 -11.19 5.16
C PHE A 228 6.11 -11.37 3.73
N ARG A 229 5.01 -10.68 3.36
CA ARG A 229 4.40 -10.74 2.02
C ARG A 229 5.13 -9.91 0.98
N LEU A 230 6.16 -9.15 1.34
CA LEU A 230 7.05 -8.53 0.36
C LEU A 230 7.65 -9.61 -0.56
N PHE A 231 8.15 -10.70 0.01
CA PHE A 231 8.92 -11.69 -0.74
C PHE A 231 8.18 -13.01 -0.92
N ASN A 232 8.50 -13.70 -2.02
CA ASN A 232 7.97 -15.01 -2.37
C ASN A 232 6.44 -15.08 -2.39
N SER A 233 5.79 -13.95 -2.66
CA SER A 233 4.36 -13.80 -2.50
C SER A 233 3.70 -13.32 -3.79
N THR A 234 2.45 -13.72 -3.98
CA THR A 234 1.65 -13.35 -5.14
C THR A 234 0.16 -13.48 -4.80
N ARG A 235 -0.68 -12.73 -5.51
CA ARG A 235 -2.12 -12.88 -5.50
C ARG A 235 -2.54 -13.92 -6.54
N ILE A 236 -3.26 -14.95 -6.12
CA ILE A 236 -3.77 -16.01 -6.98
C ILE A 236 -5.23 -15.71 -7.31
N PRO A 237 -5.61 -15.54 -8.59
CA PRO A 237 -7.00 -15.35 -8.98
C PRO A 237 -7.80 -16.61 -8.68
N LYS A 238 -8.96 -16.43 -8.05
CA LYS A 238 -9.93 -17.49 -7.74
C LYS A 238 -11.33 -16.95 -7.96
N ARG A 239 -12.29 -17.81 -8.26
CA ARG A 239 -13.68 -17.39 -8.44
C ARG A 239 -14.24 -16.80 -7.15
N GLY A 240 -14.87 -15.64 -7.23
CA GLY A 240 -15.51 -14.95 -6.10
C GLY A 240 -14.53 -14.27 -5.12
N ARG A 241 -13.47 -14.95 -4.68
CA ARG A 241 -12.44 -14.37 -3.81
C ARG A 241 -11.06 -14.95 -4.06
N ASP A 242 -10.12 -14.07 -4.37
CA ASP A 242 -8.70 -14.38 -4.62
C ASP A 242 -7.97 -14.83 -3.34
N GLU A 243 -6.77 -15.39 -3.50
CA GLU A 243 -5.95 -15.92 -2.42
C GLU A 243 -4.55 -15.27 -2.41
N LEU A 244 -4.02 -14.97 -1.23
CA LEU A 244 -2.64 -14.51 -1.07
C LEU A 244 -1.72 -15.69 -0.75
N LEU A 245 -0.91 -16.10 -1.72
CA LEU A 245 0.06 -17.17 -1.59
C LEU A 245 1.42 -16.62 -1.17
N THR A 246 2.13 -17.35 -0.30
CA THR A 246 3.55 -17.14 0.01
C THR A 246 4.26 -18.49 0.08
N ASP A 247 5.36 -18.66 -0.68
CA ASP A 247 6.23 -19.84 -0.61
C ASP A 247 7.66 -19.44 -0.23
N ASP A 248 7.94 -19.40 1.07
CA ASP A 248 9.22 -18.94 1.62
C ASP A 248 10.45 -19.79 1.22
N LYS A 249 10.24 -20.93 0.56
CA LYS A 249 11.33 -21.80 0.07
C LYS A 249 11.90 -21.35 -1.26
N GLY A 250 11.22 -20.48 -2.00
CA GLY A 250 11.71 -19.96 -3.28
C GLY A 250 13.03 -19.21 -3.10
N ARG A 251 13.99 -19.46 -3.99
CA ARG A 251 15.35 -18.86 -3.99
C ARG A 251 15.66 -18.03 -5.24
N HIS A 252 14.77 -18.09 -6.22
CA HIS A 252 14.93 -17.51 -7.53
C HIS A 252 14.22 -16.17 -7.69
N LEU A 253 14.76 -15.37 -8.59
CA LEU A 253 14.16 -14.14 -9.07
C LEU A 253 13.34 -14.44 -10.33
N LEU A 254 12.19 -13.77 -10.50
CA LEU A 254 11.48 -13.70 -11.77
C LEU A 254 11.93 -12.43 -12.49
N ILE A 255 12.32 -12.55 -13.76
CA ILE A 255 12.72 -11.43 -14.61
C ILE A 255 11.82 -11.40 -15.85
N MET A 256 11.26 -10.24 -16.17
CA MET A 256 10.52 -10.00 -17.40
C MET A 256 11.28 -9.00 -18.27
N ARG A 257 11.51 -9.38 -19.54
CA ARG A 257 12.10 -8.51 -20.56
C ARG A 257 11.45 -8.78 -21.91
N LYS A 258 10.92 -7.73 -22.55
CA LYS A 258 10.15 -7.84 -23.81
C LYS A 258 9.01 -8.87 -23.71
N GLY A 259 8.39 -9.02 -22.54
CA GLY A 259 7.34 -10.01 -22.28
C GLY A 259 7.82 -11.47 -22.17
N ASN A 260 9.10 -11.76 -22.39
CA ASN A 260 9.71 -13.05 -22.07
C ASN A 260 9.98 -13.14 -20.57
N MET A 261 9.83 -14.33 -20.00
CA MET A 261 10.02 -14.59 -18.57
C MET A 261 11.25 -15.47 -18.33
N TYR A 262 12.09 -15.08 -17.37
CA TYR A 262 13.31 -15.78 -17.00
C TYR A 262 13.34 -16.00 -15.49
N VAL A 263 14.00 -17.07 -15.06
CA VAL A 263 14.30 -17.31 -13.65
C VAL A 263 15.74 -17.76 -13.46
N PHE A 264 16.36 -17.31 -12.38
CA PHE A 264 17.62 -17.85 -11.85
C PHE A 264 17.68 -17.64 -10.35
N ASP A 265 18.47 -18.47 -9.66
CA ASP A 265 18.65 -18.38 -8.21
C ASP A 265 19.44 -17.12 -7.83
N VAL A 266 18.92 -16.33 -6.88
CA VAL A 266 19.63 -15.19 -6.25
C VAL A 266 20.00 -15.47 -4.80
N VAL A 267 19.55 -16.62 -4.28
CA VAL A 267 19.93 -17.18 -2.98
C VAL A 267 20.46 -18.58 -3.20
N ASP A 268 21.65 -18.88 -2.69
CA ASP A 268 22.26 -20.22 -2.84
C ASP A 268 21.56 -21.27 -1.95
N ARG A 269 22.04 -22.51 -2.01
CA ARG A 269 21.44 -23.63 -1.23
C ARG A 269 21.66 -23.49 0.28
N ASP A 270 22.67 -22.73 0.68
CA ASP A 270 23.05 -22.47 2.08
C ASP A 270 22.35 -21.22 2.64
N GLY A 271 21.60 -20.50 1.79
CA GLY A 271 20.83 -19.32 2.16
C GLY A 271 21.60 -18.00 2.03
N ASN A 272 22.81 -18.01 1.45
CA ASN A 272 23.60 -16.78 1.20
C ASN A 272 23.14 -16.09 -0.09
N LEU A 273 23.43 -14.81 -0.20
CA LEU A 273 23.27 -14.08 -1.45
C LEU A 273 24.22 -14.68 -2.51
N VAL A 274 23.69 -15.03 -3.68
CA VAL A 274 24.54 -15.40 -4.83
C VAL A 274 25.47 -14.23 -5.13
N LYS A 275 26.75 -14.51 -5.43
CA LYS A 275 27.76 -13.46 -5.56
C LYS A 275 27.30 -12.37 -6.53
N PRO A 276 27.39 -11.08 -6.17
CA PRO A 276 26.90 -9.99 -7.02
C PRO A 276 27.44 -10.01 -8.46
N ALA A 277 28.70 -10.42 -8.67
CA ALA A 277 29.28 -10.56 -10.01
C ALA A 277 28.65 -11.69 -10.86
N GLU A 278 28.11 -12.74 -10.23
CA GLU A 278 27.37 -13.81 -10.91
C GLU A 278 25.96 -13.32 -11.29
N ILE A 279 25.26 -12.65 -10.37
CA ILE A 279 23.97 -11.98 -10.65
C ILE A 279 24.13 -10.98 -11.81
N HIS A 280 25.19 -10.18 -11.78
CA HIS A 280 25.53 -9.24 -12.85
C HIS A 280 25.68 -9.94 -14.21
N SER A 281 26.33 -11.11 -14.23
CA SER A 281 26.55 -11.91 -15.44
C SER A 281 25.25 -12.51 -15.98
N HIS A 282 24.36 -12.96 -15.10
CA HIS A 282 23.04 -13.49 -15.47
C HIS A 282 22.12 -12.38 -16.00
N LEU A 283 22.11 -11.20 -15.39
CA LEU A 283 21.35 -10.05 -15.88
C LEU A 283 21.90 -9.53 -17.21
N LYS A 284 23.22 -9.49 -17.36
CA LYS A 284 23.87 -9.15 -18.64
C LYS A 284 23.47 -10.14 -19.74
N TYR A 285 23.46 -11.44 -19.43
CA TYR A 285 23.00 -12.48 -20.35
C TYR A 285 21.55 -12.24 -20.81
N ILE A 286 20.62 -11.96 -19.89
CA ILE A 286 19.21 -11.66 -20.21
C ILE A 286 19.07 -10.37 -21.04
N LEU A 287 19.82 -9.31 -20.73
CA LEU A 287 19.83 -8.07 -21.51
C LEU A 287 20.40 -8.26 -22.93
N SER A 288 21.29 -9.24 -23.09
CA SER A 288 21.90 -9.61 -24.37
C SER A 288 21.06 -10.59 -25.18
N ASP A 289 19.99 -11.17 -24.60
CA ASP A 289 19.08 -12.07 -25.28
C ASP A 289 18.40 -11.33 -26.47
N SER A 290 18.51 -11.92 -27.66
CA SER A 290 17.97 -11.38 -28.91
C SER A 290 16.57 -11.90 -29.24
N THR A 291 16.00 -12.75 -28.38
CA THR A 291 14.64 -13.28 -28.53
C THR A 291 13.65 -12.12 -28.69
N PRO A 292 12.80 -12.14 -29.73
CA PRO A 292 11.77 -11.11 -29.93
C PRO A 292 10.71 -11.17 -28.83
N ALA A 293 9.89 -10.12 -28.75
CA ALA A 293 8.70 -10.18 -27.92
C ALA A 293 7.77 -11.31 -28.40
N PRO A 294 7.18 -12.11 -27.49
CA PRO A 294 6.24 -13.15 -27.88
C PRO A 294 4.99 -12.52 -28.52
N SER A 295 4.43 -13.16 -29.53
CA SER A 295 3.17 -12.73 -30.14
C SER A 295 1.98 -12.77 -29.17
N LEU A 296 2.09 -13.57 -28.11
CA LEU A 296 1.10 -13.77 -27.06
C LEU A 296 1.76 -13.60 -25.68
N PRO A 297 1.97 -12.36 -25.21
CA PRO A 297 2.64 -12.09 -23.95
C PRO A 297 1.77 -12.50 -22.76
N LEU A 298 2.18 -13.54 -22.03
CA LEU A 298 1.36 -14.13 -20.96
C LEU A 298 1.07 -13.16 -19.80
N GLY A 299 1.97 -12.20 -19.54
CA GLY A 299 1.83 -11.24 -18.44
C GLY A 299 0.52 -10.45 -18.46
N ILE A 300 -0.02 -10.19 -19.66
CA ILE A 300 -1.27 -9.43 -19.86
C ILE A 300 -2.48 -10.09 -19.18
N LEU A 301 -2.46 -11.41 -18.98
CA LEU A 301 -3.57 -12.10 -18.32
C LEU A 301 -3.76 -11.64 -16.86
N THR A 302 -2.69 -11.14 -16.22
CA THR A 302 -2.78 -10.60 -14.85
C THR A 302 -3.52 -9.26 -14.76
N SER A 303 -3.80 -8.60 -15.91
CA SER A 303 -4.60 -7.37 -15.97
C SER A 303 -6.09 -7.62 -16.23
N GLU A 304 -6.54 -8.85 -16.35
CA GLU A 304 -7.94 -9.15 -16.60
C GLU A 304 -8.84 -8.97 -15.37
N ASN A 305 -10.15 -8.97 -15.61
CA ASN A 305 -11.14 -9.24 -14.57
C ASN A 305 -10.76 -10.52 -13.80
N ARG A 306 -10.90 -10.51 -12.47
CA ARG A 306 -10.37 -11.57 -11.60
C ARG A 306 -11.01 -12.93 -11.84
N ASP A 307 -12.29 -12.98 -12.20
CA ASP A 307 -12.98 -14.25 -12.49
C ASP A 307 -12.60 -14.79 -13.88
N VAL A 308 -12.41 -13.92 -14.87
CA VAL A 308 -11.88 -14.28 -16.20
C VAL A 308 -10.47 -14.83 -16.05
N TRP A 309 -9.60 -14.10 -15.33
CA TRP A 309 -8.24 -14.54 -15.07
C TRP A 309 -8.21 -15.85 -14.27
N ALA A 310 -9.08 -16.03 -13.27
CA ALA A 310 -9.19 -17.28 -12.53
C ALA A 310 -9.48 -18.47 -13.46
N GLY A 311 -10.39 -18.31 -14.43
CA GLY A 311 -10.69 -19.34 -15.44
C GLY A 311 -9.49 -19.67 -16.32
N LEU A 312 -8.87 -18.65 -16.93
CA LEU A 312 -7.71 -18.81 -17.81
C LEU A 312 -6.50 -19.38 -17.06
N ARG A 313 -6.31 -19.03 -15.78
CA ARG A 313 -5.21 -19.56 -14.97
C ARG A 313 -5.37 -21.04 -14.64
N GLU A 314 -6.58 -21.50 -14.33
CA GLU A 314 -6.82 -22.93 -14.16
C GLU A 314 -6.64 -23.68 -15.49
N LYS A 315 -7.04 -23.07 -16.61
CA LYS A 315 -6.76 -23.62 -17.95
C LYS A 315 -5.26 -23.75 -18.22
N LEU A 316 -4.46 -22.72 -17.92
CA LEU A 316 -2.99 -22.78 -18.04
C LEU A 316 -2.40 -23.99 -17.31
N LYS A 317 -2.86 -24.26 -16.08
CA LYS A 317 -2.39 -25.42 -15.31
C LYS A 317 -2.73 -26.74 -15.99
N VAL A 318 -3.96 -26.89 -16.48
CA VAL A 318 -4.42 -28.11 -17.16
C VAL A 318 -3.67 -28.34 -18.47
N THR A 319 -3.28 -27.28 -19.18
CA THR A 319 -2.43 -27.33 -20.39
C THR A 319 -0.94 -27.59 -20.08
N GLY A 320 -0.60 -28.00 -18.85
CA GLY A 320 0.76 -28.43 -18.49
C GLY A 320 1.68 -27.32 -17.97
N ASN A 321 1.18 -26.10 -17.70
CA ASN A 321 2.01 -24.97 -17.26
C ASN A 321 2.15 -24.85 -15.73
N ALA A 322 1.75 -25.88 -14.98
CA ALA A 322 1.70 -25.80 -13.52
C ALA A 322 3.08 -25.55 -12.88
N GLU A 323 4.14 -26.17 -13.40
CA GLU A 323 5.52 -25.94 -12.91
C GLU A 323 5.99 -24.51 -13.17
N ALA A 324 5.80 -24.02 -14.41
CA ALA A 324 6.20 -22.66 -14.78
C ALA A 324 5.44 -21.60 -13.98
N LEU A 325 4.13 -21.78 -13.77
CA LEU A 325 3.33 -20.93 -12.87
C LEU A 325 3.84 -21.01 -11.43
N GLY A 326 4.20 -22.20 -10.94
CA GLY A 326 4.80 -22.35 -9.62
C GLY A 326 6.10 -21.55 -9.46
N LEU A 327 6.95 -21.49 -10.49
CA LEU A 327 8.15 -20.66 -10.50
C LEU A 327 7.82 -19.17 -10.48
N VAL A 328 6.83 -18.72 -11.27
CA VAL A 328 6.37 -17.32 -11.26
C VAL A 328 5.84 -16.92 -9.88
N ASP A 329 4.96 -17.75 -9.30
CA ASP A 329 4.31 -17.48 -8.03
C ASP A 329 5.32 -17.41 -6.86
N SER A 330 6.25 -18.36 -6.80
CA SER A 330 7.19 -18.54 -5.67
C SER A 330 8.45 -17.68 -5.76
N ALA A 331 8.71 -17.00 -6.89
CA ALA A 331 9.87 -16.11 -7.04
C ALA A 331 9.92 -15.04 -5.93
N LEU A 332 11.11 -14.61 -5.53
CA LEU A 332 11.29 -13.62 -4.44
C LEU A 332 10.48 -12.34 -4.72
N PHE A 333 10.62 -11.80 -5.92
CA PHE A 333 9.84 -10.68 -6.48
C PHE A 333 9.97 -10.74 -8.01
N CYS A 334 9.35 -9.79 -8.73
CA CYS A 334 9.52 -9.65 -10.17
C CYS A 334 10.43 -8.47 -10.50
N LEU A 335 11.41 -8.67 -11.38
CA LEU A 335 12.23 -7.60 -11.97
C LEU A 335 11.78 -7.39 -13.41
N CYS A 336 11.38 -6.18 -13.77
CA CYS A 336 11.00 -5.82 -15.14
C CYS A 336 12.10 -4.96 -15.75
N LEU A 337 12.73 -5.44 -16.82
CA LEU A 337 13.75 -4.72 -17.57
C LEU A 337 13.09 -4.15 -18.82
N ASP A 338 12.81 -2.85 -18.81
CA ASP A 338 12.18 -2.17 -19.92
C ASP A 338 13.24 -1.63 -20.90
N GLU A 339 12.93 -1.66 -22.20
CA GLU A 339 13.86 -1.23 -23.26
C GLU A 339 13.69 0.25 -23.63
N GLU A 340 12.70 0.91 -23.05
CA GLU A 340 12.38 2.30 -23.30
C GLU A 340 13.14 3.22 -22.34
N SER A 341 13.53 4.40 -22.83
CA SER A 341 14.06 5.49 -22.02
C SER A 341 12.93 6.48 -21.69
N MET A 342 12.88 6.92 -20.45
CA MET A 342 11.83 7.79 -19.96
C MET A 342 12.06 9.22 -20.44
N ARG A 343 10.97 9.93 -20.75
CA ARG A 343 11.02 11.26 -21.39
C ARG A 343 10.76 12.38 -20.39
N ASP A 344 9.73 12.19 -19.57
CA ASP A 344 9.23 13.14 -18.59
C ASP A 344 8.45 12.40 -17.49
N HIS A 345 7.97 13.12 -16.46
CA HIS A 345 7.20 12.55 -15.36
C HIS A 345 5.86 11.90 -15.81
N ILE A 346 5.29 12.32 -16.93
CA ILE A 346 4.04 11.76 -17.47
C ILE A 346 4.34 10.37 -18.05
N HIS A 347 5.37 10.28 -18.88
CA HIS A 347 5.83 9.03 -19.46
C HIS A 347 6.25 8.03 -18.37
N ILE A 348 7.01 8.49 -17.35
CA ILE A 348 7.35 7.67 -16.18
C ILE A 348 6.06 7.15 -15.51
N SER A 349 5.08 8.02 -15.27
CA SER A 349 3.86 7.62 -14.57
C SER A 349 3.08 6.55 -15.33
N HIS A 350 2.91 6.69 -16.65
CA HIS A 350 2.27 5.67 -17.47
C HIS A 350 3.06 4.35 -17.46
N ASN A 351 4.39 4.41 -17.65
CA ASN A 351 5.22 3.20 -17.69
C ASN A 351 5.23 2.43 -16.35
N MET A 352 5.31 3.15 -15.24
CA MET A 352 5.44 2.54 -13.90
C MET A 352 4.08 2.14 -13.31
N LEU A 353 2.98 2.80 -13.69
CA LEU A 353 1.64 2.44 -13.26
C LEU A 353 1.10 1.21 -14.02
N HIS A 354 1.25 1.19 -15.34
CA HIS A 354 0.69 0.11 -16.17
C HIS A 354 1.64 -0.37 -17.27
N GLY A 355 2.50 0.45 -17.86
CA GLY A 355 3.31 0.02 -19.01
C GLY A 355 2.44 -0.37 -20.22
N ASP A 356 2.95 -1.26 -21.07
CA ASP A 356 2.24 -1.76 -22.26
C ASP A 356 1.40 -3.04 -22.00
N GLY A 357 1.38 -3.51 -20.75
CA GLY A 357 0.71 -4.74 -20.34
C GLY A 357 1.52 -6.02 -20.57
N CYS A 358 2.61 -5.97 -21.33
CA CYS A 358 3.33 -7.15 -21.78
C CYS A 358 4.50 -7.52 -20.86
N ASN A 359 5.11 -6.52 -20.21
CA ASN A 359 6.35 -6.70 -19.44
C ASN A 359 6.14 -6.58 -17.91
N ARG A 360 4.98 -7.02 -17.40
CA ARG A 360 4.60 -6.98 -15.98
C ARG A 360 3.89 -8.26 -15.54
N TRP A 361 4.00 -8.60 -14.26
CA TRP A 361 3.17 -9.60 -13.59
C TRP A 361 2.45 -8.94 -12.41
N TYR A 362 1.26 -8.37 -12.67
CA TYR A 362 0.58 -7.47 -11.72
C TYR A 362 0.09 -8.14 -10.44
N ASP A 363 0.01 -9.47 -10.45
CA ASP A 363 -0.36 -10.27 -9.29
C ASP A 363 0.79 -10.40 -8.27
N LYS A 364 2.04 -10.12 -8.67
CA LYS A 364 3.19 -10.26 -7.78
C LYS A 364 3.07 -9.25 -6.64
N SER A 365 3.51 -9.64 -5.43
CA SER A 365 3.56 -8.73 -4.27
C SER A 365 4.10 -7.34 -4.65
N PHE A 366 5.23 -7.33 -5.37
CA PHE A 366 5.72 -6.17 -6.09
C PHE A 366 6.61 -6.55 -7.28
N SER A 367 6.75 -5.60 -8.19
CA SER A 367 7.72 -5.59 -9.27
C SER A 367 8.66 -4.40 -9.13
N ILE A 368 9.98 -4.63 -9.22
CA ILE A 368 10.96 -3.56 -9.46
C ILE A 368 11.04 -3.37 -10.97
N ILE A 369 10.76 -2.18 -11.46
CA ILE A 369 10.81 -1.83 -12.89
C ILE A 369 12.04 -0.96 -13.10
N ILE A 370 12.86 -1.28 -14.10
CA ILE A 370 14.05 -0.51 -14.46
C ILE A 370 14.05 -0.27 -15.96
N ALA A 371 13.86 0.99 -16.35
CA ALA A 371 13.93 1.48 -17.71
C ALA A 371 15.36 1.47 -18.25
N LYS A 372 15.51 1.65 -19.57
CA LYS A 372 16.81 1.60 -20.25
C LYS A 372 17.77 2.69 -19.79
N ASP A 373 17.25 3.84 -19.39
CA ASP A 373 17.99 4.96 -18.80
C ASP A 373 18.24 4.82 -17.29
N GLY A 374 17.85 3.68 -16.70
CA GLY A 374 17.96 3.40 -15.28
C GLY A 374 16.82 3.96 -14.43
N GLN A 375 15.83 4.67 -14.98
CA GLN A 375 14.69 5.12 -14.17
C GLN A 375 14.03 3.90 -13.52
N THR A 376 13.95 3.93 -12.18
CA THR A 376 13.54 2.78 -11.37
C THR A 376 12.27 3.09 -10.58
N ALA A 377 11.37 2.12 -10.47
CA ALA A 377 10.15 2.23 -9.65
C ALA A 377 9.73 0.88 -9.07
N ILE A 378 8.84 0.93 -8.09
CA ILE A 378 8.10 -0.22 -7.56
C ILE A 378 6.64 -0.09 -8.00
N ASN A 379 6.12 -1.10 -8.69
CA ASN A 379 4.69 -1.34 -8.87
C ASN A 379 4.29 -2.47 -7.92
N PHE A 380 3.21 -2.34 -7.14
CA PHE A 380 2.86 -3.35 -6.14
C PHE A 380 1.38 -3.68 -6.08
N GLU A 381 1.08 -4.95 -5.79
CA GLU A 381 -0.29 -5.44 -5.62
C GLU A 381 -0.86 -4.93 -4.30
N HIS A 382 -2.02 -4.28 -4.32
CA HIS A 382 -2.50 -3.55 -3.14
C HIS A 382 -3.18 -4.45 -2.09
N SER A 383 -3.72 -5.62 -2.46
CA SER A 383 -4.55 -6.40 -1.53
C SER A 383 -3.80 -6.97 -0.33
N TRP A 384 -2.49 -7.21 -0.45
CA TRP A 384 -1.72 -7.87 0.61
C TRP A 384 -1.32 -6.96 1.78
N GLY A 385 -1.36 -5.63 1.62
CA GLY A 385 -0.92 -4.70 2.67
C GLY A 385 -1.23 -3.22 2.40
N ASP A 386 -0.78 -2.35 3.31
CA ASP A 386 -1.12 -0.91 3.30
C ASP A 386 -0.01 0.01 2.76
N GLY A 387 1.00 -0.55 2.09
CA GLY A 387 2.11 0.22 1.52
C GLY A 387 3.23 0.62 2.50
N VAL A 388 3.02 0.58 3.83
CA VAL A 388 4.07 0.89 4.83
C VAL A 388 5.31 -0.01 4.66
N ALA A 389 5.09 -1.31 4.48
CA ALA A 389 6.17 -2.27 4.23
C ALA A 389 6.91 -1.99 2.92
N VAL A 390 6.20 -1.53 1.88
CA VAL A 390 6.80 -1.18 0.58
C VAL A 390 7.62 0.11 0.69
N LEU A 391 7.13 1.12 1.42
CA LEU A 391 7.86 2.35 1.66
C LEU A 391 9.14 2.09 2.48
N ARG A 392 9.05 1.25 3.52
CA ARG A 392 10.23 0.83 4.29
C ARG A 392 11.25 0.11 3.39
N PHE A 393 10.79 -0.84 2.59
CA PHE A 393 11.62 -1.53 1.61
C PHE A 393 12.31 -0.55 0.64
N GLN A 394 11.57 0.39 0.07
CA GLN A 394 12.10 1.38 -0.86
C GLN A 394 13.18 2.25 -0.22
N ASN A 395 12.95 2.74 0.99
CA ASN A 395 13.90 3.60 1.71
C ASN A 395 15.22 2.88 1.98
N GLU A 396 15.14 1.65 2.49
CA GLU A 396 16.32 0.85 2.84
C GLU A 396 17.09 0.40 1.60
N VAL A 397 16.39 -0.02 0.54
CA VAL A 397 17.03 -0.39 -0.74
C VAL A 397 17.66 0.81 -1.41
N PHE A 398 17.01 1.97 -1.43
CA PHE A 398 17.59 3.20 -1.98
C PHE A 398 18.86 3.59 -1.23
N LYS A 399 18.82 3.57 0.11
CA LYS A 399 19.98 3.85 0.94
C LYS A 399 21.13 2.89 0.68
N ASP A 400 20.88 1.59 0.70
CA ASP A 400 21.92 0.57 0.50
C ASP A 400 22.51 0.62 -0.91
N THR A 401 21.69 0.83 -1.95
CA THR A 401 22.19 0.92 -3.33
C THR A 401 23.04 2.17 -3.59
N THR A 402 22.72 3.30 -2.96
CA THR A 402 23.42 4.57 -3.18
C THR A 402 24.65 4.76 -2.28
N GLU A 403 24.58 4.29 -1.02
CA GLU A 403 25.69 4.40 -0.06
C GLU A 403 26.69 3.23 -0.19
N LYS A 404 26.20 2.02 -0.50
CA LYS A 404 26.99 0.78 -0.49
C LYS A 404 26.71 -0.09 -1.73
N PRO A 405 26.84 0.44 -2.96
CA PRO A 405 26.67 -0.37 -4.17
C PRO A 405 27.67 -1.53 -4.18
N VAL A 406 27.18 -2.73 -4.52
CA VAL A 406 27.97 -3.96 -4.56
C VAL A 406 28.58 -4.25 -5.92
N VAL A 407 28.09 -3.57 -6.95
CA VAL A 407 28.64 -3.56 -8.31
C VAL A 407 28.77 -2.12 -8.78
N HIS A 408 29.88 -1.84 -9.46
CA HIS A 408 30.23 -0.51 -9.95
C HIS A 408 30.20 -0.45 -11.49
N PRO A 409 30.07 0.74 -12.10
CA PRO A 409 30.26 0.91 -13.54
C PRO A 409 31.60 0.33 -13.99
N GLY A 410 31.58 -0.45 -15.08
CA GLY A 410 32.76 -1.14 -15.59
C GLY A 410 33.16 -2.42 -14.82
N SER A 411 32.39 -2.86 -13.82
CA SER A 411 32.65 -4.14 -13.16
C SER A 411 32.65 -5.28 -14.16
N ALA A 412 33.70 -6.12 -14.11
CA ALA A 412 33.79 -7.28 -14.97
C ALA A 412 32.73 -8.33 -14.59
N PRO A 413 31.95 -8.86 -15.55
CA PRO A 413 31.11 -10.03 -15.30
C PRO A 413 31.96 -11.21 -14.81
N ALA A 414 31.45 -11.97 -13.85
CA ALA A 414 32.05 -13.24 -13.45
C ALA A 414 32.06 -14.23 -14.63
N ALA A 415 33.10 -15.06 -14.70
CA ALA A 415 33.17 -16.15 -15.67
C ALA A 415 32.28 -17.33 -15.21
N VAL A 416 30.97 -17.20 -15.43
CA VAL A 416 29.97 -18.21 -15.09
C VAL A 416 29.13 -18.62 -16.30
N ASP A 417 28.63 -19.86 -16.27
CA ASP A 417 27.72 -20.37 -17.31
C ASP A 417 26.28 -19.89 -17.08
N SER A 418 26.00 -18.66 -17.49
CA SER A 418 24.65 -18.09 -17.44
C SER A 418 23.63 -18.87 -18.28
N ALA A 419 24.05 -19.54 -19.36
CA ALA A 419 23.13 -20.27 -20.23
C ALA A 419 22.53 -21.50 -19.52
N SER A 420 23.29 -22.14 -18.63
CA SER A 420 22.79 -23.23 -17.78
C SER A 420 22.05 -22.72 -16.54
N ALA A 421 22.43 -21.56 -15.99
CA ALA A 421 21.85 -21.02 -14.76
C ALA A 421 20.52 -20.29 -14.97
N VAL A 422 20.35 -19.62 -16.11
CA VAL A 422 19.15 -18.84 -16.44
C VAL A 422 18.18 -19.69 -17.24
N ARG A 423 17.00 -19.95 -16.68
CA ARG A 423 15.92 -20.66 -17.38
C ARG A 423 14.92 -19.65 -17.94
N ARG A 424 14.80 -19.59 -19.27
CA ARG A 424 13.65 -18.94 -19.93
C ARG A 424 12.43 -19.84 -19.80
N LEU A 425 11.34 -19.31 -19.24
CA LEU A 425 10.09 -20.04 -19.08
C LEU A 425 9.36 -20.12 -20.43
N GLN A 426 8.83 -21.29 -20.73
CA GLN A 426 8.00 -21.52 -21.91
C GLN A 426 6.61 -21.94 -21.44
N PHE A 427 5.59 -21.48 -22.15
CA PHE A 427 4.20 -21.76 -21.83
C PHE A 427 3.51 -22.40 -23.03
N HIS A 428 2.81 -23.50 -22.77
CA HIS A 428 1.96 -24.18 -23.73
C HIS A 428 0.59 -23.50 -23.74
N LEU A 429 0.23 -22.93 -24.89
CA LEU A 429 -1.02 -22.23 -25.10
C LEU A 429 -1.88 -23.03 -26.09
N ASP A 430 -3.14 -23.26 -25.73
CA ASP A 430 -4.14 -23.77 -26.66
C ASP A 430 -5.01 -22.61 -27.19
N GLY A 431 -5.87 -22.88 -28.17
CA GLY A 431 -6.64 -21.81 -28.84
C GLY A 431 -7.47 -20.94 -27.89
N GLU A 432 -7.98 -21.51 -26.79
CA GLU A 432 -8.72 -20.76 -25.78
C GLU A 432 -7.81 -19.76 -25.03
N LEU A 433 -6.61 -20.20 -24.64
CA LEU A 433 -5.62 -19.33 -24.02
C LEU A 433 -5.12 -18.24 -24.96
N GLU A 434 -4.90 -18.57 -26.24
CA GLU A 434 -4.50 -17.57 -27.24
C GLU A 434 -5.57 -16.48 -27.42
N SER A 435 -6.83 -16.87 -27.52
CA SER A 435 -7.96 -15.94 -27.56
C SER A 435 -8.08 -15.12 -26.28
N GLY A 436 -7.88 -15.74 -25.12
CA GLY A 436 -7.88 -15.05 -23.82
C GLY A 436 -6.79 -13.98 -23.71
N ILE A 437 -5.58 -14.28 -24.18
CA ILE A 437 -4.45 -13.32 -24.20
C ILE A 437 -4.76 -12.13 -25.12
N LYS A 438 -5.26 -12.40 -26.33
CA LYS A 438 -5.66 -11.35 -27.27
C LYS A 438 -6.75 -10.46 -26.66
N LYS A 439 -7.75 -11.07 -26.02
CA LYS A 439 -8.85 -10.32 -25.40
C LYS A 439 -8.39 -9.49 -24.21
N ALA A 440 -7.50 -10.04 -23.38
CA ALA A 440 -6.87 -9.31 -22.29
C ALA A 440 -6.10 -8.09 -22.78
N LYS A 441 -5.39 -8.20 -23.91
CA LYS A 441 -4.69 -7.06 -24.52
C LYS A 441 -5.66 -5.99 -25.01
N GLU A 442 -6.74 -6.37 -25.70
CA GLU A 442 -7.78 -5.42 -26.12
C GLU A 442 -8.41 -4.68 -24.92
N ASN A 443 -8.74 -5.42 -23.86
CA ASN A 443 -9.34 -4.87 -22.65
C ASN A 443 -8.39 -3.92 -21.93
N PHE A 444 -7.11 -4.28 -21.83
CA PHE A 444 -6.06 -3.46 -21.27
C PHE A 444 -5.88 -2.15 -22.07
N ASP A 445 -5.73 -2.24 -23.39
CA ASP A 445 -5.54 -1.07 -24.26
C ASP A 445 -6.74 -0.13 -24.19
N LEU A 446 -7.95 -0.68 -24.14
CA LEU A 446 -9.17 0.11 -23.97
C LEU A 446 -9.24 0.80 -22.60
N ALA A 447 -8.76 0.15 -21.54
CA ALA A 447 -8.73 0.74 -20.20
C ALA A 447 -7.68 1.85 -20.10
N VAL A 448 -6.46 1.59 -20.58
CA VAL A 448 -5.34 2.53 -20.54
C VAL A 448 -5.55 3.73 -21.45
N SER A 449 -6.15 3.55 -22.63
CA SER A 449 -6.41 4.67 -23.56
C SER A 449 -7.34 5.76 -23.00
N LYS A 450 -8.09 5.44 -21.93
CA LYS A 450 -8.96 6.39 -21.22
C LYS A 450 -8.24 7.17 -20.13
N LEU A 451 -7.06 6.73 -19.70
CA LEU A 451 -6.32 7.34 -18.60
C LEU A 451 -5.47 8.50 -19.11
N THR A 452 -5.61 9.67 -18.50
CA THR A 452 -4.69 10.80 -18.69
C THR A 452 -3.96 11.06 -17.38
N ILE A 453 -2.64 11.25 -17.44
CA ILE A 453 -1.82 11.63 -16.30
C ILE A 453 -1.11 12.95 -16.62
N ALA A 454 -1.06 13.86 -15.66
CA ALA A 454 -0.27 15.07 -15.72
C ALA A 454 0.38 15.34 -14.35
N ALA A 455 1.47 16.11 -14.34
CA ALA A 455 2.18 16.44 -13.11
C ALA A 455 2.59 17.92 -13.08
N ILE A 456 2.74 18.48 -11.88
CA ILE A 456 3.31 19.82 -11.66
C ILE A 456 4.32 19.81 -10.52
N GLU A 457 5.23 20.77 -10.58
CA GLU A 457 6.13 21.15 -9.49
C GLU A 457 5.89 22.63 -9.13
N PHE A 458 5.34 22.90 -7.95
CA PHE A 458 5.17 24.25 -7.45
C PHE A 458 6.43 24.68 -6.68
N LYS A 459 7.24 25.55 -7.28
CA LYS A 459 8.59 25.90 -6.81
C LYS A 459 8.68 27.18 -5.96
N LYS A 460 7.56 27.87 -5.73
CA LYS A 460 7.54 29.13 -4.95
C LYS A 460 7.81 28.87 -3.46
N GLY A 461 7.49 27.67 -2.95
CA GLY A 461 7.85 27.24 -1.62
C GLY A 461 7.22 25.89 -1.25
N GLY A 462 7.49 25.45 -0.03
CA GLY A 462 7.05 24.14 0.48
C GLY A 462 6.97 24.09 2.00
N LYS A 463 7.39 22.96 2.55
CA LYS A 463 7.29 22.62 3.99
C LYS A 463 7.91 23.68 4.89
N GLU A 464 9.07 24.25 4.54
CA GLU A 464 9.77 25.21 5.40
C GLU A 464 8.96 26.50 5.57
N GLN A 465 8.46 27.07 4.49
CA GLN A 465 7.69 28.31 4.51
C GLN A 465 6.36 28.10 5.24
N LEU A 466 5.64 27.02 4.95
CA LEU A 466 4.36 26.73 5.60
C LEU A 466 4.53 26.52 7.11
N LYS A 467 5.59 25.84 7.55
CA LYS A 467 5.91 25.66 8.97
C LYS A 467 6.27 26.97 9.67
N LYS A 468 7.02 27.88 9.01
CA LYS A 468 7.30 29.23 9.55
C LYS A 468 6.00 30.01 9.83
N SER A 469 4.99 29.80 9.00
CA SER A 469 3.65 30.39 9.15
C SER A 469 2.71 29.55 10.03
N LYS A 470 3.21 28.52 10.73
CA LYS A 470 2.45 27.63 11.63
C LYS A 470 1.30 26.86 10.94
N LEU A 471 1.40 26.65 9.64
CA LEU A 471 0.45 25.87 8.85
C LEU A 471 0.95 24.45 8.64
N SER A 472 0.04 23.48 8.71
CA SER A 472 0.32 22.09 8.34
C SER A 472 0.54 22.02 6.82
N PRO A 473 1.72 21.58 6.35
CA PRO A 473 2.00 21.51 4.92
C PRO A 473 1.04 20.57 4.17
N ASP A 474 0.66 19.47 4.82
CA ASP A 474 -0.33 18.52 4.31
C ASP A 474 -1.73 19.14 4.17
N ALA A 475 -2.18 19.88 5.20
CA ALA A 475 -3.48 20.55 5.16
C ALA A 475 -3.57 21.60 4.05
N ILE A 476 -2.45 22.27 3.74
CA ILE A 476 -2.39 23.26 2.67
C ILE A 476 -2.43 22.59 1.30
N ALA A 477 -1.75 21.45 1.11
CA ALA A 477 -1.89 20.66 -0.11
C ALA A 477 -3.36 20.24 -0.31
N GLN A 478 -3.98 19.66 0.72
CA GLN A 478 -5.39 19.25 0.67
C GLN A 478 -6.35 20.41 0.38
N LEU A 479 -6.16 21.55 1.05
CA LEU A 479 -6.95 22.77 0.77
C LEU A 479 -6.77 23.23 -0.68
N SER A 480 -5.55 23.17 -1.23
CA SER A 480 -5.31 23.55 -2.63
C SER A 480 -6.09 22.67 -3.60
N PHE A 481 -6.31 21.39 -3.29
CA PHE A 481 -7.15 20.50 -4.11
C PHE A 481 -8.63 20.84 -4.00
N GLN A 482 -9.11 21.19 -2.80
CA GLN A 482 -10.50 21.66 -2.61
C GLN A 482 -10.77 22.97 -3.37
N MET A 483 -9.84 23.92 -3.28
CA MET A 483 -9.89 25.18 -4.02
C MET A 483 -9.84 24.94 -5.53
N ALA A 484 -8.93 24.09 -6.00
CA ALA A 484 -8.80 23.77 -7.42
C ALA A 484 -10.06 23.15 -7.99
N PHE A 485 -10.65 22.19 -7.27
CA PHE A 485 -11.89 21.55 -7.71
C PHE A 485 -13.06 22.54 -7.73
N LEU A 486 -13.14 23.45 -6.75
CA LEU A 486 -14.13 24.53 -6.76
C LEU A 486 -13.92 25.50 -7.93
N ARG A 487 -12.67 25.85 -8.26
CA ARG A 487 -12.34 26.69 -9.42
C ARG A 487 -12.81 26.06 -10.74
N GLN A 488 -12.52 24.77 -10.91
CA GLN A 488 -12.79 24.07 -12.17
C GLN A 488 -14.26 23.66 -12.32
N TYR A 489 -14.87 23.09 -11.29
CA TYR A 489 -16.21 22.48 -11.38
C TYR A 489 -17.28 23.22 -10.57
N GLY A 490 -16.92 24.25 -9.80
CA GLY A 490 -17.88 25.04 -9.04
C GLY A 490 -18.55 24.31 -7.88
N GLN A 491 -18.01 23.16 -7.44
CA GLN A 491 -18.62 22.28 -6.45
C GLN A 491 -17.63 21.87 -5.35
N THR A 492 -18.14 21.28 -4.27
CA THR A 492 -17.36 20.54 -3.26
C THR A 492 -17.63 19.05 -3.46
N ALA A 493 -16.60 18.21 -3.41
CA ALA A 493 -16.73 16.79 -3.73
C ALA A 493 -16.22 15.88 -2.59
N ALA A 494 -16.73 14.65 -2.56
CA ALA A 494 -16.25 13.62 -1.65
C ALA A 494 -14.74 13.41 -1.85
N THR A 495 -13.98 13.63 -0.77
CA THR A 495 -12.53 13.59 -0.77
C THR A 495 -12.05 12.51 0.21
N TYR A 496 -11.08 11.72 -0.22
CA TYR A 496 -10.43 10.67 0.55
C TYR A 496 -8.95 10.99 0.69
N GLU A 497 -8.42 10.82 1.89
CA GLU A 497 -6.99 10.77 2.16
C GLU A 497 -6.68 9.59 3.08
N SER A 498 -5.66 8.81 2.75
CA SER A 498 -5.25 7.63 3.52
C SER A 498 -4.46 8.01 4.76
N CYS A 499 -4.78 7.40 5.91
CA CYS A 499 -4.02 7.54 7.15
C CYS A 499 -3.71 6.16 7.75
N SER A 500 -2.45 5.92 8.12
CA SER A 500 -2.06 4.65 8.73
C SER A 500 -2.57 4.51 10.16
N THR A 501 -3.08 3.33 10.51
CA THR A 501 -3.38 2.90 11.89
C THR A 501 -2.43 1.82 12.38
N ALA A 502 -1.27 1.68 11.72
CA ALA A 502 -0.28 0.63 12.03
C ALA A 502 0.31 0.74 13.44
N ALA A 503 0.11 1.85 14.18
CA ALA A 503 0.47 1.93 15.60
C ALA A 503 -0.30 0.94 16.49
N PHE A 504 -1.33 0.28 15.96
CA PHE A 504 -2.13 -0.73 16.62
C PHE A 504 -1.91 -2.13 16.04
N LYS A 505 -2.16 -3.16 16.86
CA LYS A 505 -2.08 -4.57 16.49
C LYS A 505 -2.97 -4.88 15.29
N HIS A 506 -2.37 -5.38 14.20
CA HIS A 506 -3.03 -5.59 12.91
C HIS A 506 -3.80 -4.35 12.44
N GLY A 507 -3.27 -3.16 12.73
CA GLY A 507 -3.74 -1.91 12.15
C GLY A 507 -3.68 -1.94 10.63
N ARG A 508 -4.56 -1.18 9.99
CA ARG A 508 -4.63 -1.02 8.54
C ARG A 508 -4.54 0.48 8.21
N THR A 509 -5.51 1.00 7.48
CA THR A 509 -5.70 2.42 7.20
C THR A 509 -7.02 2.91 7.78
N GLU A 510 -7.10 4.20 8.11
CA GLU A 510 -8.35 4.96 8.28
C GLU A 510 -8.41 6.08 7.22
N THR A 511 -9.59 6.62 6.98
CA THR A 511 -9.82 7.74 6.07
C THR A 511 -9.83 9.07 6.80
N ILE A 512 -9.00 10.00 6.35
CA ILE A 512 -9.17 11.43 6.63
C ILE A 512 -10.14 11.98 5.56
N ARG A 513 -11.03 12.90 5.96
CA ARG A 513 -11.99 13.59 5.08
C ARG A 513 -11.64 15.08 4.98
N PRO A 514 -10.79 15.48 4.01
CA PRO A 514 -10.30 16.86 3.90
C PRO A 514 -11.35 17.87 3.38
N ALA A 515 -12.41 17.38 2.74
CA ALA A 515 -13.59 18.18 2.42
C ALA A 515 -14.38 18.44 3.72
N THR A 516 -14.22 19.64 4.27
CA THR A 516 -14.77 20.06 5.57
C THR A 516 -15.50 21.39 5.41
N VAL A 517 -16.31 21.77 6.40
CA VAL A 517 -16.94 23.10 6.40
C VAL A 517 -15.90 24.23 6.38
N HIS A 518 -14.71 24.00 6.96
CA HIS A 518 -13.62 24.97 6.98
C HIS A 518 -12.97 25.10 5.60
N THR A 519 -12.63 23.98 4.95
CA THR A 519 -12.03 24.02 3.61
C THR A 519 -13.02 24.51 2.57
N LYS A 520 -14.32 24.20 2.68
CA LYS A 520 -15.38 24.78 1.85
C LYS A 520 -15.45 26.30 2.02
N ARG A 521 -15.55 26.81 3.25
CA ARG A 521 -15.59 28.25 3.54
C ARG A 521 -14.35 28.97 3.01
N CYS A 522 -13.16 28.45 3.31
CA CYS A 522 -11.89 29.03 2.85
C CYS A 522 -11.81 29.02 1.32
N SER A 523 -12.19 27.91 0.66
CA SER A 523 -12.20 27.84 -0.80
C SER A 523 -13.13 28.87 -1.42
N HIS A 524 -14.33 29.06 -0.87
CA HIS A 524 -15.25 30.10 -1.34
C HIS A 524 -14.66 31.52 -1.17
N ALA A 525 -14.03 31.81 -0.03
CA ALA A 525 -13.39 33.10 0.22
C ALA A 525 -12.30 33.42 -0.82
N PHE A 526 -11.44 32.45 -1.16
CA PHE A 526 -10.38 32.63 -2.15
C PHE A 526 -10.87 32.63 -3.61
N VAL A 527 -11.89 31.84 -3.92
CA VAL A 527 -12.29 31.56 -5.32
C VAL A 527 -13.45 32.43 -5.78
N ARG A 528 -14.45 32.66 -4.92
CA ARG A 528 -15.71 33.33 -5.28
C ARG A 528 -15.79 34.75 -4.74
N GLU A 529 -15.11 35.03 -3.63
CA GLU A 529 -15.27 36.27 -2.87
C GLU A 529 -13.94 36.95 -2.50
N PRO A 530 -12.89 36.95 -3.36
CA PRO A 530 -11.54 37.39 -2.96
C PRO A 530 -11.48 38.86 -2.54
N SER A 531 -12.37 39.72 -3.05
CA SER A 531 -12.43 41.15 -2.71
C SER A 531 -13.19 41.47 -1.42
N LYS A 532 -13.88 40.47 -0.81
CA LYS A 532 -14.68 40.68 0.40
C LYS A 532 -13.92 40.37 1.69
N HIS A 533 -12.70 39.85 1.58
CA HIS A 533 -11.93 39.40 2.73
C HIS A 533 -10.59 40.11 2.82
N SER A 534 -10.21 40.51 4.02
CA SER A 534 -8.86 41.01 4.28
C SER A 534 -7.84 39.87 4.24
N VAL A 535 -6.56 40.19 4.08
CA VAL A 535 -5.47 39.20 4.13
C VAL A 535 -5.46 38.47 5.47
N GLU A 536 -5.70 39.20 6.56
CA GLU A 536 -5.76 38.67 7.93
C GLU A 536 -6.92 37.69 8.10
N GLU A 537 -8.09 37.99 7.53
CA GLU A 537 -9.24 37.07 7.54
C GLU A 537 -8.94 35.78 6.77
N LEU A 538 -8.31 35.89 5.59
CA LEU A 538 -7.90 34.72 4.81
C LEU A 538 -6.85 33.89 5.55
N GLN A 539 -5.85 34.52 6.17
CA GLN A 539 -4.87 33.84 7.02
C GLN A 539 -5.52 33.13 8.21
N ALA A 540 -6.55 33.72 8.82
CA ALA A 540 -7.30 33.08 9.89
C ALA A 540 -8.03 31.83 9.38
N MET A 541 -8.65 31.88 8.19
CA MET A 541 -9.29 30.71 7.57
C MET A 541 -8.28 29.61 7.22
N LEU A 542 -7.08 29.95 6.73
CA LEU A 542 -6.00 28.98 6.50
C LEU A 542 -5.60 28.26 7.80
N ASN A 543 -5.48 29.00 8.90
CA ASN A 543 -5.18 28.44 10.22
C ASN A 543 -6.27 27.50 10.73
N GLU A 544 -7.54 27.82 10.52
CA GLU A 544 -8.66 26.94 10.88
C GLU A 544 -8.65 25.65 10.06
N CYS A 545 -8.42 25.73 8.74
CA CYS A 545 -8.27 24.55 7.88
C CYS A 545 -7.12 23.66 8.37
N SER A 546 -5.95 24.26 8.61
CA SER A 546 -4.77 23.58 9.13
C SER A 546 -5.05 22.88 10.47
N LYS A 547 -5.70 23.59 11.41
CA LYS A 547 -6.03 23.06 12.73
C LYS A 547 -7.01 21.90 12.65
N TYR A 548 -8.08 22.03 11.88
CA TYR A 548 -9.11 21.01 11.78
C TYR A 548 -8.62 19.76 11.02
N GLN A 549 -7.89 19.94 9.92
CA GLN A 549 -7.21 18.83 9.24
C GLN A 549 -6.26 18.11 10.22
N GLY A 550 -5.43 18.86 10.96
CA GLY A 550 -4.53 18.28 11.96
C GLY A 550 -5.25 17.53 13.08
N GLN A 551 -6.47 17.92 13.44
CA GLN A 551 -7.33 17.15 14.35
C GLN A 551 -7.79 15.85 13.69
N LEU A 552 -8.32 15.89 12.46
CA LEU A 552 -8.77 14.71 11.73
C LEU A 552 -7.64 13.70 11.50
N THR A 553 -6.44 14.16 11.15
CA THR A 553 -5.25 13.29 11.00
C THR A 553 -4.93 12.57 12.31
N LYS A 554 -4.95 13.26 13.45
CA LYS A 554 -4.71 12.65 14.76
C LYS A 554 -5.81 11.65 15.13
N GLU A 555 -7.06 12.01 14.88
CA GLU A 555 -8.19 11.11 15.13
C GLU A 555 -8.10 9.85 14.26
N ALA A 556 -7.86 9.99 12.96
CA ALA A 556 -7.71 8.88 12.03
C ALA A 556 -6.54 7.95 12.42
N ALA A 557 -5.37 8.51 12.74
CA ALA A 557 -4.21 7.74 13.18
C ALA A 557 -4.48 6.96 14.49
N MET A 558 -5.38 7.45 15.33
CA MET A 558 -5.83 6.81 16.57
C MET A 558 -7.02 5.84 16.37
N GLY A 559 -7.38 5.54 15.12
CA GLY A 559 -8.51 4.67 14.78
C GLY A 559 -9.87 5.29 15.14
N GLN A 560 -9.96 6.62 15.19
CA GLN A 560 -11.17 7.38 15.56
C GLN A 560 -11.90 7.99 14.35
N GLY A 561 -11.48 7.67 13.12
CA GLY A 561 -12.29 7.97 11.94
C GLY A 561 -13.61 7.20 11.96
N PHE A 562 -14.50 7.54 11.03
CA PHE A 562 -15.83 6.92 10.96
C PHE A 562 -15.93 5.87 9.85
N ASP A 563 -15.15 6.01 8.76
CA ASP A 563 -15.29 5.20 7.55
C ASP A 563 -15.07 3.71 7.83
N ARG A 564 -13.98 3.32 8.51
CA ARG A 564 -13.74 1.89 8.82
C ARG A 564 -14.77 1.32 9.78
N HIS A 565 -15.24 2.10 10.75
CA HIS A 565 -16.26 1.64 11.68
C HIS A 565 -17.60 1.39 10.95
N LEU A 566 -18.08 2.34 10.15
CA LEU A 566 -19.32 2.15 9.37
C LEU A 566 -19.21 1.01 8.36
N PHE A 567 -18.05 0.85 7.72
CA PHE A 567 -17.77 -0.27 6.83
C PHE A 567 -17.82 -1.62 7.58
N ALA A 568 -17.20 -1.74 8.75
CA ALA A 568 -17.22 -2.98 9.53
C ALA A 568 -18.64 -3.36 9.98
N LEU A 569 -19.47 -2.38 10.37
CA LEU A 569 -20.88 -2.61 10.70
C LEU A 569 -21.68 -3.09 9.48
N ARG A 570 -21.44 -2.51 8.30
CA ARG A 570 -22.05 -2.96 7.04
C ARG A 570 -21.64 -4.39 6.69
N TYR A 571 -20.35 -4.67 6.79
CA TYR A 571 -19.80 -6.01 6.55
C TYR A 571 -20.40 -7.04 7.51
N LEU A 572 -20.54 -6.70 8.78
CA LEU A 572 -21.16 -7.55 9.78
C LEU A 572 -22.63 -7.84 9.46
N ALA A 573 -23.41 -6.83 9.06
CA ALA A 573 -24.79 -7.01 8.64
C ALA A 573 -24.91 -7.98 7.44
N ASN A 574 -24.07 -7.77 6.41
CA ASN A 574 -24.04 -8.60 5.21
C ASN A 574 -23.62 -10.04 5.50
N SER A 575 -22.58 -10.25 6.32
CA SER A 575 -22.09 -11.59 6.67
C SER A 575 -23.13 -12.45 7.40
N LYS A 576 -24.15 -11.82 8.00
CA LYS A 576 -25.27 -12.47 8.68
C LYS A 576 -26.53 -12.59 7.82
N GLY A 577 -26.47 -12.20 6.55
CA GLY A 577 -27.63 -12.21 5.65
C GLY A 577 -28.76 -11.27 6.09
N ARG A 578 -28.46 -10.22 6.87
CA ARG A 578 -29.45 -9.23 7.29
C ARG A 578 -29.75 -8.26 6.14
N SER A 579 -30.97 -7.72 6.12
CA SER A 579 -31.30 -6.61 5.23
C SER A 579 -30.38 -5.42 5.50
N LEU A 580 -29.91 -4.78 4.43
CA LEU A 580 -28.99 -3.65 4.55
C LEU A 580 -29.69 -2.47 5.27
N PRO A 581 -29.14 -1.97 6.40
CA PRO A 581 -29.71 -0.83 7.10
C PRO A 581 -29.88 0.43 6.24
N SER A 582 -30.89 1.24 6.53
CA SER A 582 -31.25 2.45 5.76
C SER A 582 -30.10 3.44 5.58
N LEU A 583 -29.20 3.54 6.57
CA LEU A 583 -27.98 4.35 6.49
C LEU A 583 -27.15 4.04 5.23
N TYR A 584 -27.07 2.77 4.83
CA TYR A 584 -26.24 2.37 3.70
C TYR A 584 -26.96 2.39 2.36
N THR A 585 -28.29 2.55 2.37
CA THR A 585 -29.11 2.78 1.16
C THR A 585 -29.39 4.25 0.91
N ASP A 586 -29.04 5.12 1.87
CA ASP A 586 -29.09 6.57 1.72
C ASP A 586 -28.16 7.02 0.58
N PRO A 587 -28.66 7.78 -0.42
CA PRO A 587 -27.83 8.36 -1.46
C PRO A 587 -26.62 9.13 -0.93
N ALA A 588 -26.72 9.77 0.23
CA ALA A 588 -25.59 10.48 0.85
C ALA A 588 -24.45 9.54 1.25
N TYR A 589 -24.75 8.33 1.74
CA TYR A 589 -23.74 7.33 2.05
C TYR A 589 -23.06 6.84 0.76
N GLY A 590 -23.83 6.61 -0.30
CA GLY A 590 -23.28 6.32 -1.62
C GLY A 590 -22.32 7.42 -2.11
N ALA A 591 -22.76 8.68 -2.01
CA ALA A 591 -22.01 9.85 -2.49
C ALA A 591 -20.68 10.05 -1.73
N ILE A 592 -20.66 9.92 -0.39
CA ILE A 592 -19.42 10.12 0.37
C ILE A 592 -18.40 8.98 0.16
N ASN A 593 -18.84 7.80 -0.26
CA ASN A 593 -17.96 6.69 -0.62
C ASN A 593 -17.58 6.68 -2.12
N HIS A 594 -18.19 7.54 -2.93
CA HIS A 594 -17.82 7.81 -4.32
C HIS A 594 -16.73 8.89 -4.37
N ASN A 595 -15.50 8.51 -4.05
CA ASN A 595 -14.40 9.45 -3.81
C ASN A 595 -13.88 10.08 -5.11
N ILE A 596 -14.47 11.21 -5.52
CA ILE A 596 -14.04 11.99 -6.69
C ILE A 596 -12.61 12.50 -6.52
N LEU A 597 -12.23 12.95 -5.32
CA LEU A 597 -10.84 13.33 -5.03
C LEU A 597 -10.21 12.26 -4.13
N SER A 598 -9.53 11.28 -4.73
CA SER A 598 -8.77 10.29 -3.99
C SER A 598 -7.31 10.72 -3.91
N THR A 599 -6.80 10.94 -2.70
CA THR A 599 -5.48 11.54 -2.46
C THR A 599 -4.61 10.63 -1.60
N SER A 600 -3.30 10.63 -1.87
CA SER A 600 -2.32 9.95 -1.03
C SER A 600 -0.99 10.68 -1.07
N THR A 601 -0.37 10.83 0.10
CA THR A 601 0.99 11.38 0.23
C THR A 601 2.00 10.28 0.54
N LEU A 602 3.16 10.35 -0.11
CA LEU A 602 4.28 9.44 0.09
C LEU A 602 5.56 10.27 0.07
N THR A 603 5.82 10.99 1.15
CA THR A 603 7.01 11.84 1.26
C THR A 603 8.17 11.03 1.86
N SER A 604 9.20 10.77 1.05
CA SER A 604 10.45 10.14 1.46
C SER A 604 11.60 10.67 0.61
N PRO A 605 12.84 10.79 1.14
CA PRO A 605 14.02 11.13 0.34
C PRO A 605 14.33 10.07 -0.75
N ALA A 606 13.80 8.87 -0.65
CA ALA A 606 13.96 7.83 -1.67
C ALA A 606 12.94 7.92 -2.81
N VAL A 607 11.85 8.68 -2.64
CA VAL A 607 10.74 8.76 -3.59
C VAL A 607 10.87 10.03 -4.42
N SER A 608 10.90 9.87 -5.74
CA SER A 608 10.85 10.99 -6.69
C SER A 608 9.41 11.37 -7.06
N LEU A 609 8.59 10.35 -7.34
CA LEU A 609 7.23 10.47 -7.82
C LEU A 609 6.43 9.25 -7.37
N GLY A 610 5.14 9.40 -7.12
CA GLY A 610 4.21 8.29 -6.92
C GLY A 610 2.91 8.55 -7.66
N GLY A 611 2.12 7.51 -7.88
CA GLY A 611 0.84 7.68 -8.56
C GLY A 611 -0.03 6.43 -8.54
N PHE A 612 -1.31 6.67 -8.78
CA PHE A 612 -2.38 5.68 -8.89
C PHE A 612 -3.48 6.26 -9.79
N ALA A 613 -4.31 5.42 -10.40
CA ALA A 613 -5.43 5.89 -11.21
C ALA A 613 -6.61 6.32 -10.31
N PRO A 614 -7.63 7.03 -10.83
CA PRO A 614 -8.83 7.33 -10.06
C PRO A 614 -9.55 6.08 -9.59
N VAL A 615 -10.14 6.14 -8.39
CA VAL A 615 -10.92 5.04 -7.80
C VAL A 615 -12.38 5.02 -8.26
N VAL A 616 -12.81 6.06 -9.00
CA VAL A 616 -14.14 6.16 -9.63
C VAL A 616 -14.02 6.75 -11.04
N PRO A 617 -14.94 6.42 -11.99
CA PRO A 617 -14.83 6.83 -13.39
C PRO A 617 -14.81 8.35 -13.64
N ASP A 618 -15.37 9.15 -12.74
CA ASP A 618 -15.39 10.62 -12.79
C ASP A 618 -14.53 11.24 -11.68
N GLY A 619 -13.49 10.53 -11.24
CA GLY A 619 -12.60 10.99 -10.18
C GLY A 619 -11.22 11.42 -10.69
N PHE A 620 -10.42 11.88 -9.74
CA PHE A 620 -8.98 12.10 -9.82
C PHE A 620 -8.25 11.16 -8.86
N GLY A 621 -7.12 10.60 -9.31
CA GLY A 621 -6.10 10.04 -8.43
C GLY A 621 -4.99 11.07 -8.23
N VAL A 622 -4.79 11.54 -6.98
CA VAL A 622 -3.85 12.62 -6.65
C VAL A 622 -2.73 12.09 -5.77
N GLY A 623 -1.60 11.74 -6.37
CA GLY A 623 -0.35 11.51 -5.65
C GLY A 623 0.37 12.83 -5.40
N TYR A 624 0.73 13.15 -4.16
CA TYR A 624 1.41 14.42 -3.86
C TYR A 624 2.53 14.28 -2.82
N GLY A 625 3.48 15.21 -2.88
CA GLY A 625 4.61 15.32 -1.96
C GLY A 625 4.88 16.77 -1.59
N VAL A 626 5.06 17.06 -0.30
CA VAL A 626 5.42 18.40 0.18
C VAL A 626 6.87 18.38 0.64
N HIS A 627 7.75 18.80 -0.26
CA HIS A 627 9.18 18.90 -0.03
C HIS A 627 9.51 20.22 0.67
N ASP A 628 10.77 20.41 1.06
CA ASP A 628 11.16 21.55 1.90
C ASP A 628 10.91 22.89 1.19
N ASN A 629 11.22 22.95 -0.11
CA ASN A 629 11.14 24.17 -0.92
C ASN A 629 10.18 24.10 -2.11
N TRP A 630 9.47 22.98 -2.31
CA TRP A 630 8.53 22.81 -3.41
C TRP A 630 7.43 21.79 -3.10
N ILE A 631 6.34 21.81 -3.86
CA ILE A 631 5.23 20.86 -3.76
C ILE A 631 5.05 20.15 -5.10
N GLY A 632 5.04 18.82 -5.10
CA GLY A 632 4.83 17.99 -6.29
C GLY A 632 3.44 17.37 -6.29
N CYS A 633 2.78 17.36 -7.45
CA CYS A 633 1.52 16.65 -7.66
C CYS A 633 1.59 15.83 -8.95
N ASN A 634 1.16 14.58 -8.87
CA ASN A 634 0.95 13.67 -9.99
C ASN A 634 -0.53 13.29 -10.01
N VAL A 635 -1.25 13.73 -11.03
CA VAL A 635 -2.71 13.62 -11.08
C VAL A 635 -3.13 12.80 -12.28
N SER A 636 -3.96 11.81 -12.03
CA SER A 636 -4.57 10.96 -13.04
C SER A 636 -6.08 11.23 -13.13
N ALA A 637 -6.65 11.07 -14.32
CA ALA A 637 -8.09 11.10 -14.53
C ALA A 637 -8.54 10.24 -15.71
N TYR A 638 -9.82 9.88 -15.71
CA TYR A 638 -10.53 9.32 -16.86
C TYR A 638 -11.26 10.43 -17.63
N PRO A 639 -11.87 10.16 -18.82
CA PRO A 639 -12.33 11.20 -19.75
C PRO A 639 -13.40 12.15 -19.20
N ALA A 640 -14.08 11.80 -18.10
CA ALA A 640 -15.04 12.67 -17.44
C ALA A 640 -14.40 13.86 -16.69
N ARG A 641 -13.06 13.92 -16.59
CA ARG A 641 -12.31 14.94 -15.86
C ARG A 641 -11.07 15.37 -16.64
N ASN A 642 -10.68 16.63 -16.48
CA ASN A 642 -9.51 17.22 -17.15
C ASN A 642 -8.36 17.47 -16.16
N VAL A 643 -7.30 16.65 -16.24
CA VAL A 643 -6.12 16.76 -15.36
C VAL A 643 -5.32 18.05 -15.58
N HIS A 644 -5.22 18.54 -16.82
CA HIS A 644 -4.39 19.70 -17.14
C HIS A 644 -4.99 20.97 -16.53
N GLU A 645 -6.28 21.17 -16.73
CA GLU A 645 -7.01 22.30 -16.14
C GLU A 645 -7.10 22.18 -14.61
N PHE A 646 -7.28 20.96 -14.08
CA PHE A 646 -7.25 20.75 -12.62
C PHE A 646 -5.90 21.18 -12.03
N LEU A 647 -4.79 20.78 -12.64
CA LEU A 647 -3.45 21.14 -12.19
C LEU A 647 -3.14 22.63 -12.35
N GLN A 648 -3.65 23.29 -13.39
CA GLN A 648 -3.60 24.76 -13.49
C GLN A 648 -4.34 25.41 -12.31
N CYS A 649 -5.50 24.89 -11.96
CA CYS A 649 -6.27 25.36 -10.80
C CYS A 649 -5.56 25.06 -9.48
N VAL A 650 -4.86 23.92 -9.34
CA VAL A 650 -4.02 23.61 -8.16
C VAL A 650 -2.86 24.59 -8.07
N HIS A 651 -2.14 24.82 -9.16
CA HIS A 651 -1.04 25.78 -9.20
C HIS A 651 -1.51 27.18 -8.79
N LYS A 652 -2.60 27.67 -9.38
CA LYS A 652 -3.18 28.97 -9.02
C LYS A 652 -3.64 29.01 -7.56
N SER A 653 -4.23 27.94 -7.05
CA SER A 653 -4.65 27.86 -5.65
C SER A 653 -3.45 27.93 -4.70
N LEU A 654 -2.34 27.25 -5.01
CA LEU A 654 -1.09 27.35 -4.26
C LEU A 654 -0.49 28.76 -4.37
N GLU A 655 -0.47 29.38 -5.54
CA GLU A 655 -0.01 30.77 -5.70
C GLU A 655 -0.79 31.75 -4.82
N ASP A 656 -2.12 31.63 -4.79
CA ASP A 656 -3.01 32.48 -4.01
C ASP A 656 -2.77 32.27 -2.51
N ILE A 657 -2.70 31.01 -2.06
CA ILE A 657 -2.39 30.66 -0.66
C ILE A 657 -1.05 31.26 -0.25
N PHE A 658 0.00 31.06 -1.05
CA PHE A 658 1.35 31.57 -0.72
C PHE A 658 1.39 33.10 -0.73
N SER A 659 0.61 33.76 -1.58
CA SER A 659 0.51 35.23 -1.59
C SER A 659 -0.12 35.75 -0.30
N VAL A 660 -1.20 35.13 0.17
CA VAL A 660 -1.83 35.46 1.47
C VAL A 660 -0.89 35.15 2.63
N VAL A 661 -0.15 34.03 2.59
CA VAL A 661 0.85 33.68 3.60
C VAL A 661 1.98 34.71 3.66
N GLU A 662 2.31 35.35 2.54
CA GLU A 662 3.29 36.46 2.45
C GLU A 662 2.72 37.83 2.85
N GLY A 663 1.45 37.91 3.26
CA GLY A 663 0.80 39.16 3.63
C GLY A 663 0.33 40.01 2.44
N LYS A 664 0.25 39.44 1.24
CA LYS A 664 -0.16 40.15 0.02
C LYS A 664 -1.66 39.92 -0.26
N PRO A 665 -2.39 40.95 -0.75
CA PRO A 665 -3.78 40.77 -1.17
C PRO A 665 -3.86 39.85 -2.39
N LEU A 666 -5.02 39.19 -2.55
CA LEU A 666 -5.32 38.42 -3.76
C LEU A 666 -5.56 39.38 -4.93
N SER A 667 -4.98 39.03 -6.08
CA SER A 667 -5.12 39.77 -7.35
C SER A 667 -6.38 39.38 -8.11
#